data_AF-A0A0C3BSN5-F1
#
_entry.id   AF-A0A0C3BSN5-F1
#
_cell.length_a   1.000
_cell.length_b   1.000
_cell.length_c   1.000
_cell.angle_alpha   90.00
_cell.angle_beta   90.00
_cell.angle_gamma   90.00
#
_symmetry.space_group_name_H-M   'P 1'
#
loop_
_entity.id
_entity.type
_entity.pdbx_description
1 polymer ?
#
loop_
_entity_poly.entity_id
_entity_poly.type
_entity_poly.pdbx_seq_one_letter_code
_entity_poly.pdbx_strand_id
1 'polypeptide(L)'
;MRIQEIARSSNPCRVEATSEALVSEIWFKSDPIDRAFLYRAVQLQLQTDSRDHGCSPEVDSNSNLSSNANSTTDATPACSNAAVTTVTAAAAAAAAGWSWFELVVFRDKEATDPLERDGKLLAWRSHGNRTDPDDKMNSVSRHFGVVFDRRQELLDILEIGNVIGVRVCAKYPGWVNDAHEGRLVAKVLNEDIFTPMSWTLSSTVTPDDIPDSIEDGVYSLIPTSDCHLKSTSDEQVYNIWFTTPVLAADIIPKIQDMQLFTTAHHEGTPANDAVGIWCWFDIVILENADATEPLVKDGRALVWRSHDIPKTATQAVEGEQAGKLFGREHEILGLLNEGNVIAVRACARFPGWELHAHSARLVVRISNKGPRRSPAKPAVDWNAIVQSNQDLQSQLQVYLDAVTPEGDAAAVSVETTLLAQELRSDRQYGVGGRPLRLLSLDGGGVRGISSLHILKAIMGKITGDPNAKPCDYFDMMAGTSTGGLIAIMLGRLQMTVDQCITAYEGLASKIFNAGIMSQVGNGASTGARYSAAALEQAVKDVVAQYAGNPDAPMRDPVDGCKVFVLATRTDDISNRVATHLRTYTNKNVEKSFADYKIWEAARATSAAPTYFPRMKLDEYEYVDGGVGFNNPVLLLMGEARLHFGFARPFGCLVTVGTGMEPNVSLPPEGTNVFNNITGTVEIVKAMWELGTKGEQANQIAQPLCDEGTYYRFNLGEKIAEKRWVEKVDPSAFQRWFGGGETKYVEHFTPENWAKVTIDLADYKKMGEFVKLTQKYTESEDARIGVCAGKIPPKRPAVAA
;
A
#
# COMPACT_ATOMS: atom_id res chain seq x y z
N MET A 1 -11.45 30.60 -31.05
CA MET A 1 -10.87 29.53 -31.89
C MET A 1 -11.54 29.58 -33.24
N ARG A 2 -10.74 29.54 -34.29
CA ARG A 2 -11.19 29.43 -35.69
C ARG A 2 -10.60 28.17 -36.31
N ILE A 3 -11.34 27.57 -37.24
CA ILE A 3 -10.82 26.49 -38.06
C ILE A 3 -10.13 27.15 -39.25
N GLN A 4 -8.86 26.81 -39.46
CA GLN A 4 -8.04 27.32 -40.56
C GLN A 4 -7.57 26.14 -41.41
N GLU A 5 -7.88 26.17 -42.70
CA GLU A 5 -7.26 25.26 -43.67
C GLU A 5 -5.85 25.78 -43.96
N ILE A 6 -4.84 24.95 -43.72
CA ILE A 6 -3.42 25.33 -43.89
C ILE A 6 -2.78 24.76 -45.14
N ALA A 7 -3.41 23.74 -45.74
CA ALA A 7 -2.96 23.17 -46.99
C ALA A 7 -4.11 22.40 -47.67
N ARG A 8 -4.12 22.40 -49.00
CA ARG A 8 -5.04 21.62 -49.82
C ARG A 8 -4.31 21.03 -51.02
N SER A 9 -4.66 19.81 -51.40
CA SER A 9 -4.19 19.19 -52.65
C SER A 9 -4.70 19.96 -53.88
N SER A 10 -3.83 20.23 -54.85
CA SER A 10 -4.21 20.85 -56.13
C SER A 10 -4.59 19.82 -57.20
N ASN A 11 -4.01 18.62 -57.15
CA ASN A 11 -4.26 17.51 -58.07
C ASN A 11 -4.41 16.21 -57.28
N PRO A 12 -5.09 15.18 -57.81
CA PRO A 12 -5.05 13.83 -57.25
C PRO A 12 -3.62 13.25 -57.23
N CYS A 13 -3.36 12.31 -56.32
CA CYS A 13 -2.10 11.56 -56.23
C CYS A 13 -2.41 10.08 -56.12
N ARG A 14 -1.71 9.26 -56.92
CA ARG A 14 -1.89 7.82 -56.94
C ARG A 14 -0.54 7.14 -56.77
N VAL A 15 -0.43 6.30 -55.74
CA VAL A 15 0.76 5.50 -55.46
C VAL A 15 0.39 4.02 -55.53
N GLU A 16 1.17 3.23 -56.26
CA GLU A 16 0.98 1.79 -56.42
C GLU A 16 2.24 1.03 -56.03
N ALA A 17 2.10 0.09 -55.11
CA ALA A 17 3.19 -0.77 -54.69
C ALA A 17 3.25 -2.02 -55.59
N THR A 18 4.40 -2.21 -56.25
CA THR A 18 4.69 -3.38 -57.10
C THR A 18 5.61 -4.40 -56.42
N SER A 19 6.09 -4.09 -55.22
CA SER A 19 6.98 -4.93 -54.40
C SER A 19 6.60 -4.80 -52.91
N GLU A 20 7.29 -5.53 -52.04
CA GLU A 20 7.13 -5.41 -50.58
C GLU A 20 7.70 -4.11 -49.99
N ALA A 21 8.42 -3.32 -50.80
CA ALA A 21 8.96 -2.04 -50.37
C ALA A 21 7.85 -0.99 -50.18
N LEU A 22 8.08 -0.04 -49.27
CA LEU A 22 7.25 1.14 -49.14
C LEU A 22 7.44 2.02 -50.38
N VAL A 23 6.35 2.30 -51.08
CA VAL A 23 6.29 3.33 -52.12
C VAL A 23 5.52 4.51 -51.54
N SER A 24 6.06 5.72 -51.70
CA SER A 24 5.43 6.92 -51.18
C SER A 24 5.71 8.15 -52.03
N GLU A 25 4.75 9.06 -52.08
CA GLU A 25 4.88 10.34 -52.80
C GLU A 25 4.41 11.49 -51.91
N ILE A 26 5.08 12.64 -51.99
CA ILE A 26 4.63 13.87 -51.32
C ILE A 26 3.53 14.49 -52.16
N TRP A 27 2.31 14.51 -51.63
CA TRP A 27 1.13 14.91 -52.38
C TRP A 27 0.92 16.43 -52.36
N PHE A 28 1.00 17.05 -51.19
CA PHE A 28 0.94 18.50 -51.06
C PHE A 28 1.60 18.94 -49.74
N LYS A 29 1.88 20.24 -49.65
CA LYS A 29 2.54 20.89 -48.52
C LYS A 29 1.77 22.12 -48.07
N SER A 30 1.85 22.45 -46.79
CA SER A 30 1.41 23.74 -46.26
C SER A 30 2.30 24.88 -46.77
N ASP A 31 1.83 26.11 -46.57
CA ASP A 31 2.74 27.25 -46.56
C ASP A 31 3.69 27.16 -45.35
N PRO A 32 4.85 27.85 -45.39
CA PRO A 32 5.77 27.91 -44.27
C PRO A 32 5.04 28.33 -43.00
N ILE A 33 5.24 27.55 -41.94
CA ILE A 33 4.63 27.80 -40.64
C ILE A 33 5.15 29.14 -40.12
N ASP A 34 4.25 30.12 -40.05
CA ASP A 34 4.55 31.41 -39.49
C ASP A 34 4.42 31.38 -37.96
N ARG A 35 4.94 32.44 -37.33
CA ARG A 35 4.88 32.60 -35.88
C ARG A 35 3.45 32.51 -35.34
N ALA A 36 2.51 33.14 -36.06
CA ALA A 36 1.11 33.21 -35.64
C ALA A 36 0.46 31.83 -35.63
N PHE A 37 0.75 30.98 -36.61
CA PHE A 37 0.25 29.62 -36.66
C PHE A 37 0.90 28.75 -35.58
N LEU A 38 2.24 28.79 -35.49
CA LEU A 38 3.00 27.95 -34.58
C LEU A 38 2.52 28.08 -33.13
N TYR A 39 2.22 29.32 -32.71
CA TYR A 39 1.84 29.63 -31.35
C TYR A 39 0.33 29.74 -31.11
N ARG A 40 -0.49 29.36 -32.10
CA ARG A 40 -1.97 29.36 -31.96
C ARG A 40 -2.61 28.05 -32.35
N ALA A 41 -1.90 27.16 -33.04
CA ALA A 41 -2.42 25.85 -33.44
C ALA A 41 -2.58 24.93 -32.23
N VAL A 42 -3.83 24.53 -31.94
CA VAL A 42 -4.15 23.59 -30.84
C VAL A 42 -4.41 22.18 -31.32
N GLN A 43 -4.88 22.06 -32.56
CA GLN A 43 -5.20 20.79 -33.18
C GLN A 43 -4.86 20.85 -34.67
N LEU A 44 -4.40 19.74 -35.19
CA LEU A 44 -4.16 19.52 -36.61
C LEU A 44 -4.82 18.21 -37.03
N GLN A 45 -5.54 18.20 -38.14
CA GLN A 45 -6.21 17.03 -38.67
C GLN A 45 -6.15 17.03 -40.20
N LEU A 46 -5.75 15.90 -40.77
CA LEU A 46 -5.86 15.65 -42.21
C LEU A 46 -7.23 15.07 -42.54
N GLN A 47 -7.82 15.56 -43.61
CA GLN A 47 -9.03 15.02 -44.21
C GLN A 47 -8.72 14.63 -45.65
N THR A 48 -9.09 13.44 -46.08
CA THR A 48 -8.90 12.99 -47.46
C THR A 48 -10.20 12.44 -48.03
N ASP A 49 -10.40 12.66 -49.32
CA ASP A 49 -11.31 11.92 -50.16
C ASP A 49 -10.43 10.96 -50.97
N SER A 50 -10.41 9.69 -50.58
CA SER A 50 -9.48 8.69 -51.09
C SER A 50 -10.13 7.31 -51.15
N ARG A 51 -9.45 6.37 -51.82
CA ARG A 51 -9.85 4.97 -51.90
C ARG A 51 -8.64 4.05 -51.94
N ASP A 52 -8.91 2.76 -51.71
CA ASP A 52 -7.95 1.67 -51.82
C ASP A 52 -8.40 0.68 -52.91
N HIS A 53 -7.44 0.06 -53.60
CA HIS A 53 -7.71 -1.08 -54.50
C HIS A 53 -7.19 -2.42 -53.96
N GLY A 54 -6.82 -2.48 -52.67
CA GLY A 54 -6.27 -3.67 -52.03
C GLY A 54 -7.16 -4.92 -52.18
N CYS A 55 -6.61 -5.97 -52.79
CA CYS A 55 -7.18 -7.33 -52.73
C CYS A 55 -7.03 -7.88 -51.30
N SER A 56 -8.13 -8.15 -50.60
CA SER A 56 -8.14 -9.08 -49.49
C SER A 56 -8.35 -10.49 -50.07
N PRO A 57 -7.46 -11.47 -49.88
CA PRO A 57 -7.77 -12.85 -50.27
C PRO A 57 -8.98 -13.31 -49.44
N GLU A 58 -10.08 -13.66 -50.10
CA GLU A 58 -11.28 -14.20 -49.47
C GLU A 58 -10.91 -15.42 -48.61
N VAL A 59 -11.09 -15.30 -47.29
CA VAL A 59 -11.05 -16.45 -46.39
C VAL A 59 -12.45 -17.06 -46.42
N ASP A 60 -12.65 -18.02 -47.32
CA ASP A 60 -13.88 -18.81 -47.39
C ASP A 60 -14.09 -19.55 -46.05
N SER A 61 -15.10 -19.10 -45.31
CA SER A 61 -15.61 -19.77 -44.11
C SER A 61 -16.99 -20.33 -44.42
N ASN A 62 -17.05 -21.46 -45.13
CA ASN A 62 -18.00 -22.57 -44.90
C ASN A 62 -18.04 -23.58 -46.05
N SER A 63 -17.99 -24.86 -45.67
CA SER A 63 -18.83 -25.98 -46.14
C SER A 63 -18.10 -27.22 -46.69
N ASN A 64 -18.67 -28.35 -46.28
CA ASN A 64 -18.24 -29.73 -46.45
C ASN A 64 -18.48 -30.28 -47.88
N LEU A 65 -17.59 -31.19 -48.29
CA LEU A 65 -17.81 -32.40 -49.13
C LEU A 65 -19.11 -32.49 -49.98
N SER A 66 -19.00 -32.49 -51.32
CA SER A 66 -19.22 -33.68 -52.17
C SER A 66 -19.45 -33.39 -53.69
N SER A 67 -18.82 -34.25 -54.51
CA SER A 67 -19.20 -34.79 -55.84
C SER A 67 -19.46 -33.91 -57.08
N ASN A 68 -18.58 -34.10 -58.09
CA ASN A 68 -18.82 -34.29 -59.54
C ASN A 68 -19.86 -33.44 -60.31
N ALA A 69 -19.38 -32.66 -61.30
CA ALA A 69 -19.50 -32.92 -62.76
C ALA A 69 -19.65 -31.63 -63.63
N ASN A 70 -18.73 -31.51 -64.60
CA ASN A 70 -18.82 -30.95 -65.97
C ASN A 70 -19.53 -29.61 -66.32
N SER A 71 -18.71 -28.75 -66.96
CA SER A 71 -19.00 -27.87 -68.13
C SER A 71 -19.89 -26.63 -67.89
N THR A 72 -19.63 -25.41 -68.38
CA THR A 72 -18.81 -24.86 -69.48
C THR A 72 -18.35 -23.43 -69.14
N THR A 73 -17.22 -23.04 -69.72
CA THR A 73 -16.41 -21.83 -69.53
C THR A 73 -16.91 -20.59 -70.27
N ASP A 74 -16.85 -19.41 -69.63
CA ASP A 74 -16.45 -18.15 -70.26
C ASP A 74 -15.60 -17.32 -69.26
N ALA A 75 -14.55 -16.68 -69.77
CA ALA A 75 -13.32 -16.36 -69.05
C ALA A 75 -13.19 -14.91 -68.56
N THR A 76 -12.61 -14.74 -67.36
CA THR A 76 -11.82 -13.58 -66.93
C THR A 76 -10.64 -14.05 -66.07
N PRO A 77 -9.44 -13.42 -66.16
CA PRO A 77 -8.18 -14.02 -65.70
C PRO A 77 -8.02 -13.95 -64.17
N ALA A 78 -7.76 -15.11 -63.56
CA ALA A 78 -7.43 -15.25 -62.14
C ALA A 78 -5.94 -14.97 -61.89
N CYS A 79 -5.63 -14.19 -60.84
CA CYS A 79 -4.28 -14.02 -60.31
C CYS A 79 -3.78 -15.34 -59.70
N SER A 80 -2.53 -15.69 -60.05
CA SER A 80 -1.84 -16.92 -59.67
C SER A 80 -1.42 -16.96 -58.21
N ASN A 81 -1.69 -18.10 -57.56
CA ASN A 81 -1.25 -18.49 -56.22
C ASN A 81 0.28 -18.44 -56.05
N ALA A 82 0.76 -17.79 -54.98
CA ALA A 82 2.10 -17.99 -54.44
C ALA A 82 2.06 -18.08 -52.89
N ALA A 83 2.40 -19.29 -52.41
CA ALA A 83 2.87 -19.73 -51.08
C ALA A 83 2.51 -18.93 -49.82
N VAL A 84 1.64 -19.55 -49.01
CA VAL A 84 1.38 -19.23 -47.60
C VAL A 84 2.61 -19.57 -46.75
N THR A 85 3.16 -18.57 -46.04
CA THR A 85 4.10 -18.78 -44.94
C THR A 85 3.52 -18.11 -43.69
N THR A 86 3.50 -18.87 -42.58
CA THR A 86 2.89 -18.55 -41.28
C THR A 86 3.31 -17.19 -40.71
N VAL A 87 2.35 -16.32 -40.40
CA VAL A 87 2.56 -15.03 -39.72
C VAL A 87 2.03 -15.10 -38.29
N THR A 88 2.86 -14.64 -37.35
CA THR A 88 2.63 -14.53 -35.90
C THR A 88 1.69 -13.36 -35.55
N ALA A 89 1.48 -13.12 -34.25
CA ALA A 89 0.58 -12.15 -33.62
C ALA A 89 0.59 -10.68 -34.14
N ALA A 90 1.42 -10.32 -35.11
CA ALA A 90 1.33 -9.07 -35.87
C ALA A 90 0.07 -8.96 -36.75
N ALA A 91 -0.59 -10.08 -37.08
CA ALA A 91 -1.79 -10.10 -37.92
C ALA A 91 -3.05 -9.49 -37.27
N ALA A 92 -3.08 -9.31 -35.94
CA ALA A 92 -4.20 -8.65 -35.27
C ALA A 92 -4.24 -7.12 -35.51
N ALA A 93 -3.17 -6.53 -36.06
CA ALA A 93 -3.13 -5.14 -36.52
C ALA A 93 -3.64 -4.96 -37.96
N ALA A 94 -4.01 -6.04 -38.66
CA ALA A 94 -4.46 -6.03 -40.06
C ALA A 94 -5.93 -5.59 -40.25
N ALA A 95 -6.41 -4.65 -39.42
CA ALA A 95 -7.65 -3.91 -39.67
C ALA A 95 -7.41 -2.54 -40.35
N ALA A 96 -6.15 -2.15 -40.54
CA ALA A 96 -5.76 -0.98 -41.32
C ALA A 96 -5.12 -1.46 -42.63
N GLY A 97 -5.66 -1.02 -43.78
CA GLY A 97 -5.11 -1.36 -45.09
C GLY A 97 -3.62 -0.99 -45.24
N TRP A 98 -2.93 -1.62 -46.18
CA TRP A 98 -1.51 -1.32 -46.48
C TRP A 98 -1.32 -0.07 -47.36
N SER A 99 -2.34 0.78 -47.40
CA SER A 99 -2.30 2.15 -47.92
C SER A 99 -2.69 3.16 -46.82
N TRP A 100 -1.91 4.22 -46.65
CA TRP A 100 -2.14 5.23 -45.60
C TRP A 100 -1.58 6.60 -45.96
N PHE A 101 -1.91 7.59 -45.11
CA PHE A 101 -1.40 8.96 -45.21
C PHE A 101 -0.56 9.32 -43.99
N GLU A 102 0.49 10.10 -44.20
CA GLU A 102 1.36 10.62 -43.14
C GLU A 102 1.46 12.14 -43.19
N LEU A 103 1.59 12.76 -42.02
CA LEU A 103 2.04 14.13 -41.88
C LEU A 103 3.55 14.11 -41.67
N VAL A 104 4.27 14.89 -42.45
CA VAL A 104 5.73 14.86 -42.54
C VAL A 104 6.25 16.28 -42.46
N VAL A 105 7.27 16.54 -41.63
CA VAL A 105 7.81 17.89 -41.44
C VAL A 105 9.03 18.12 -42.33
N PHE A 106 9.03 19.24 -43.04
CA PHE A 106 10.11 19.69 -43.92
C PHE A 106 10.73 20.98 -43.40
N ARG A 107 12.00 21.20 -43.72
CA ARG A 107 12.72 22.43 -43.35
C ARG A 107 12.05 23.68 -43.94
N ASP A 108 11.63 23.60 -45.20
CA ASP A 108 11.00 24.67 -45.97
C ASP A 108 10.17 24.08 -47.14
N LYS A 109 9.58 24.95 -47.97
CA LYS A 109 8.66 24.55 -49.06
C LYS A 109 9.37 23.80 -50.19
N GLU A 110 10.63 24.12 -50.46
CA GLU A 110 11.42 23.57 -51.57
C GLU A 110 12.13 22.26 -51.19
N ALA A 111 12.32 21.99 -49.89
CA ALA A 111 12.96 20.78 -49.39
C ALA A 111 12.27 19.49 -49.87
N THR A 112 13.00 18.59 -50.52
CA THR A 112 12.47 17.31 -51.01
C THR A 112 12.46 16.22 -49.95
N ASP A 113 13.37 16.30 -48.99
CA ASP A 113 13.56 15.31 -47.94
C ASP A 113 12.99 15.80 -46.60
N PRO A 114 12.31 14.92 -45.83
CA PRO A 114 11.82 15.29 -44.51
C PRO A 114 12.95 15.55 -43.51
N LEU A 115 12.62 16.31 -42.45
CA LEU A 115 13.53 16.48 -41.33
C LEU A 115 13.72 15.17 -40.55
N GLU A 116 14.93 14.99 -40.05
CA GLU A 116 15.30 13.92 -39.14
C GLU A 116 15.84 14.50 -37.83
N ARG A 117 15.47 13.89 -36.70
CA ARG A 117 16.00 14.21 -35.37
C ARG A 117 16.35 12.91 -34.65
N ASP A 118 17.55 12.83 -34.10
CA ASP A 118 18.06 11.64 -33.39
C ASP A 118 17.95 10.33 -34.20
N GLY A 119 18.17 10.42 -35.52
CA GLY A 119 18.10 9.29 -36.45
C GLY A 119 16.67 8.80 -36.76
N LYS A 120 15.64 9.58 -36.40
CA LYS A 120 14.23 9.29 -36.73
C LYS A 120 13.66 10.36 -37.64
N LEU A 121 12.95 9.92 -38.68
CA LEU A 121 12.18 10.78 -39.57
C LEU A 121 11.02 11.42 -38.81
N LEU A 122 10.86 12.74 -38.95
CA LEU A 122 9.74 13.49 -38.38
C LEU A 122 8.46 13.26 -39.22
N ALA A 123 7.87 12.07 -39.06
CA ALA A 123 6.69 11.63 -39.79
C ALA A 123 5.69 10.91 -38.85
N TRP A 124 4.41 11.25 -38.96
CA TRP A 124 3.33 10.68 -38.17
C TRP A 124 2.22 10.14 -39.06
N ARG A 125 1.80 8.89 -38.84
CA ARG A 125 0.68 8.30 -39.56
C ARG A 125 -0.64 8.98 -39.16
N SER A 126 -1.38 9.48 -40.15
CA SER A 126 -2.67 10.14 -39.93
C SER A 126 -3.83 9.16 -39.90
N HIS A 127 -3.98 8.34 -40.95
CA HIS A 127 -4.99 7.28 -41.07
C HIS A 127 -4.69 6.40 -42.29
N GLY A 128 -5.25 5.18 -42.30
CA GLY A 128 -5.29 4.31 -43.48
C GLY A 128 -6.58 4.50 -44.29
N ASN A 129 -6.58 4.05 -45.54
CA ASN A 129 -7.83 3.85 -46.25
C ASN A 129 -8.61 2.70 -45.60
N ARG A 130 -9.94 2.79 -45.60
CA ARG A 130 -10.78 1.64 -45.21
C ARG A 130 -10.85 0.69 -46.39
N THR A 131 -10.63 -0.59 -46.13
CA THR A 131 -10.97 -1.67 -47.06
C THR A 131 -12.46 -1.98 -46.91
N ASP A 132 -13.29 -1.48 -47.81
CA ASP A 132 -14.71 -1.84 -47.89
C ASP A 132 -14.91 -2.93 -48.97
N PRO A 133 -15.43 -4.12 -48.66
CA PRO A 133 -15.72 -5.14 -49.67
C PRO A 133 -16.81 -4.72 -50.67
N ASP A 134 -17.61 -3.70 -50.37
CA ASP A 134 -18.65 -3.15 -51.27
C ASP A 134 -18.20 -1.90 -52.05
N ASP A 135 -16.93 -1.47 -51.94
CA ASP A 135 -16.40 -0.30 -52.64
C ASP A 135 -16.38 -0.56 -54.17
N LYS A 136 -17.36 -0.02 -54.89
CA LYS A 136 -17.43 -0.08 -56.35
C LYS A 136 -16.28 0.73 -56.95
N MET A 137 -15.88 0.42 -58.19
CA MET A 137 -14.79 1.08 -58.92
C MET A 137 -14.89 2.62 -59.06
N ASN A 138 -15.96 3.26 -58.60
CA ASN A 138 -16.21 4.71 -58.62
C ASN A 138 -16.53 5.33 -57.24
N SER A 139 -16.45 4.61 -56.11
CA SER A 139 -16.67 5.21 -54.79
C SER A 139 -15.39 5.88 -54.29
N VAL A 140 -15.53 7.14 -53.86
CA VAL A 140 -14.51 7.90 -53.15
C VAL A 140 -15.07 8.18 -51.76
N SER A 141 -14.35 7.74 -50.73
CA SER A 141 -14.79 7.86 -49.34
C SER A 141 -14.07 9.02 -48.66
N ARG A 142 -14.80 9.76 -47.80
CA ARG A 142 -14.19 10.81 -46.97
C ARG A 142 -13.65 10.21 -45.68
N HIS A 143 -12.38 10.42 -45.42
CA HIS A 143 -11.66 9.99 -44.23
C HIS A 143 -11.25 11.18 -43.38
N PHE A 144 -11.36 11.01 -42.06
CA PHE A 144 -10.87 11.95 -41.06
C PHE A 144 -9.72 11.31 -40.30
N GLY A 145 -8.54 11.90 -40.42
CA GLY A 145 -7.35 11.43 -39.73
C GLY A 145 -7.37 11.64 -38.22
N VAL A 146 -6.37 11.08 -37.55
CA VAL A 146 -6.07 11.39 -36.15
C VAL A 146 -5.97 12.90 -35.94
N VAL A 147 -6.50 13.36 -34.81
CA VAL A 147 -6.33 14.74 -34.36
C VAL A 147 -5.03 14.82 -33.57
N PHE A 148 -4.06 15.52 -34.12
CA PHE A 148 -2.81 15.86 -33.43
C PHE A 148 -3.05 17.11 -32.59
N ASP A 149 -2.87 17.03 -31.28
CA ASP A 149 -2.98 18.17 -30.37
C ASP A 149 -1.65 18.48 -29.67
N ARG A 150 -1.61 19.56 -28.89
CA ARG A 150 -0.40 20.03 -28.17
C ARG A 150 0.08 19.09 -27.05
N ARG A 151 -0.47 17.88 -26.92
CA ARG A 151 0.06 16.82 -26.04
C ARG A 151 0.91 15.81 -26.83
N GLN A 152 0.99 15.96 -28.15
CA GLN A 152 1.72 15.10 -29.06
C GLN A 152 2.89 15.86 -29.68
N GLU A 153 3.99 15.14 -29.90
CA GLU A 153 5.29 15.68 -30.34
C GLU A 153 5.22 16.53 -31.60
N LEU A 154 4.33 16.21 -32.56
CA LEU A 154 4.24 16.89 -33.86
C LEU A 154 4.14 18.42 -33.76
N LEU A 155 3.34 18.97 -32.82
CA LEU A 155 3.18 20.41 -32.72
C LEU A 155 4.28 21.09 -31.90
N ASP A 156 5.05 20.33 -31.13
CA ASP A 156 6.12 20.85 -30.26
C ASP A 156 7.47 20.94 -30.97
N ILE A 157 7.67 20.10 -31.99
CA ILE A 157 8.90 20.07 -32.79
C ILE A 157 8.90 21.03 -33.99
N LEU A 158 7.75 21.66 -34.30
CA LEU A 158 7.67 22.62 -35.40
C LEU A 158 8.42 23.91 -35.07
N GLU A 159 9.22 24.37 -36.01
CA GLU A 159 9.91 25.65 -35.96
C GLU A 159 9.32 26.63 -36.98
N ILE A 160 9.52 27.93 -36.76
CA ILE A 160 9.13 28.96 -37.72
C ILE A 160 9.85 28.70 -39.04
N GLY A 161 9.09 28.66 -40.13
CA GLY A 161 9.59 28.37 -41.48
C GLY A 161 9.49 26.90 -41.89
N ASN A 162 9.28 25.96 -40.95
CA ASN A 162 9.00 24.57 -41.30
C ASN A 162 7.72 24.45 -42.13
N VAL A 163 7.58 23.33 -42.83
CA VAL A 163 6.42 23.04 -43.68
C VAL A 163 5.88 21.66 -43.34
N ILE A 164 4.56 21.54 -43.22
CA ILE A 164 3.90 20.24 -43.01
C ILE A 164 3.45 19.70 -44.37
N GLY A 165 4.08 18.61 -44.81
CA GLY A 165 3.70 17.88 -46.00
C GLY A 165 2.79 16.69 -45.69
N VAL A 166 1.96 16.34 -46.66
CA VAL A 166 1.15 15.12 -46.65
C VAL A 166 1.78 14.11 -47.60
N ARG A 167 2.17 12.96 -47.05
CA ARG A 167 2.76 11.85 -47.81
C ARG A 167 1.72 10.74 -48.00
N VAL A 168 1.57 10.29 -49.23
CA VAL A 168 0.68 9.20 -49.64
C VAL A 168 1.53 7.93 -49.70
N CYS A 169 1.13 6.88 -49.00
CA CYS A 169 1.91 5.67 -48.84
C CYS A 169 1.13 4.43 -49.30
N ALA A 170 1.82 3.51 -49.95
CA ALA A 170 1.37 2.15 -50.23
C ALA A 170 2.52 1.15 -50.02
N LYS A 171 2.20 -0.04 -49.52
CA LYS A 171 3.18 -1.11 -49.32
C LYS A 171 2.57 -2.45 -49.73
N TYR A 172 3.41 -3.35 -50.20
CA TYR A 172 3.08 -4.69 -50.72
C TYR A 172 2.48 -4.70 -52.12
N PRO A 173 2.85 -5.70 -52.95
CA PRO A 173 2.37 -5.78 -54.33
C PRO A 173 0.84 -5.75 -54.41
N GLY A 174 0.31 -4.89 -55.27
CA GLY A 174 -1.13 -4.80 -55.56
C GLY A 174 -1.91 -3.83 -54.67
N TRP A 175 -1.28 -3.19 -53.68
CA TRP A 175 -1.91 -2.10 -52.94
C TRP A 175 -1.73 -0.77 -53.66
N VAL A 176 -2.83 -0.02 -53.79
CA VAL A 176 -2.89 1.28 -54.45
C VAL A 176 -3.54 2.27 -53.51
N ASN A 177 -2.89 3.41 -53.27
CA ASN A 177 -3.50 4.56 -52.62
C ASN A 177 -3.90 5.56 -53.69
N ASP A 178 -5.20 5.73 -53.93
CA ASP A 178 -5.75 6.68 -54.92
C ASP A 178 -6.42 7.84 -54.19
N ALA A 179 -5.68 8.94 -54.05
CA ALA A 179 -6.05 10.09 -53.26
C ALA A 179 -6.57 11.21 -54.16
N HIS A 180 -7.86 11.55 -54.06
CA HIS A 180 -8.52 12.49 -54.95
C HIS A 180 -8.49 13.93 -54.43
N GLU A 181 -8.84 14.14 -53.15
CA GLU A 181 -8.76 15.46 -52.50
C GLU A 181 -8.22 15.34 -51.08
N GLY A 182 -7.34 16.26 -50.68
CA GLY A 182 -6.75 16.31 -49.34
C GLY A 182 -6.83 17.71 -48.77
N ARG A 183 -7.20 17.83 -47.50
CA ARG A 183 -7.25 19.09 -46.74
C ARG A 183 -6.58 18.91 -45.39
N LEU A 184 -5.58 19.72 -45.12
CA LEU A 184 -4.96 19.80 -43.81
C LEU A 184 -5.57 20.98 -43.06
N VAL A 185 -6.26 20.68 -41.97
CA VAL A 185 -7.04 21.65 -41.21
C VAL A 185 -6.48 21.75 -39.81
N ALA A 186 -6.29 22.98 -39.35
CA ALA A 186 -5.88 23.27 -37.99
C ALA A 186 -6.99 24.03 -37.24
N LYS A 187 -7.16 23.72 -35.95
CA LYS A 187 -7.84 24.64 -35.05
C LYS A 187 -6.81 25.60 -34.51
N VAL A 188 -7.02 26.88 -34.79
CA VAL A 188 -6.13 27.96 -34.42
C VAL A 188 -6.89 28.86 -33.44
N LEU A 189 -6.24 29.22 -32.35
CA LEU A 189 -6.80 30.16 -31.38
C LEU A 189 -6.98 31.54 -32.02
N ASN A 190 -7.87 32.37 -31.46
CA ASN A 190 -8.05 33.74 -31.97
C ASN A 190 -6.93 34.67 -31.49
N GLU A 191 -6.30 34.32 -30.37
CA GLU A 191 -5.19 35.00 -29.70
C GLU A 191 -4.02 34.01 -29.54
N ASP A 192 -2.80 34.54 -29.43
CA ASP A 192 -1.56 33.78 -29.22
C ASP A 192 -1.39 33.48 -27.73
N ILE A 193 -1.59 32.21 -27.34
CA ILE A 193 -1.44 31.76 -25.95
C ILE A 193 -0.26 30.78 -25.77
N PHE A 194 0.49 30.48 -26.84
CA PHE A 194 1.58 29.49 -26.82
C PHE A 194 2.95 30.06 -27.18
N THR A 195 3.08 31.37 -27.45
CA THR A 195 4.40 32.01 -27.48
C THR A 195 5.11 31.63 -26.18
N PRO A 196 6.30 30.99 -26.23
CA PRO A 196 7.03 30.61 -25.04
C PRO A 196 7.32 31.88 -24.22
N MET A 197 6.61 32.05 -23.11
CA MET A 197 7.14 32.85 -22.01
C MET A 197 8.14 31.95 -21.31
N SER A 198 9.41 32.03 -21.72
CA SER A 198 10.50 31.34 -21.03
C SER A 198 10.56 31.86 -19.60
N TRP A 199 10.01 31.10 -18.67
CA TRP A 199 10.24 31.26 -17.24
C TRP A 199 11.53 30.53 -16.88
N THR A 200 12.66 31.10 -17.30
CA THR A 200 13.98 30.76 -16.79
C THR A 200 14.28 31.68 -15.61
N LEU A 201 14.12 31.17 -14.39
CA LEU A 201 14.64 31.83 -13.18
C LEU A 201 16.17 31.66 -13.14
N SER A 202 16.88 32.43 -13.96
CA SER A 202 18.29 32.80 -13.70
C SER A 202 18.70 34.14 -14.33
N SER A 203 17.73 34.95 -14.76
CA SER A 203 18.01 36.27 -15.32
C SER A 203 17.47 37.34 -14.37
N THR A 204 18.32 38.25 -13.92
CA THR A 204 17.93 39.53 -13.30
C THR A 204 17.23 40.47 -14.27
N VAL A 205 17.09 40.06 -15.53
CA VAL A 205 16.35 40.77 -16.58
C VAL A 205 15.04 40.02 -16.83
N THR A 206 13.95 40.65 -16.38
CA THR A 206 12.59 40.35 -16.81
C THR A 206 12.52 40.50 -18.34
N PRO A 207 12.02 39.51 -19.10
CA PRO A 207 11.75 39.72 -20.52
C PRO A 207 10.81 40.92 -20.70
N ASP A 208 11.12 41.83 -21.63
CA ASP A 208 10.33 43.07 -21.86
C ASP A 208 8.88 42.80 -22.32
N ASP A 209 8.55 41.54 -22.64
CA ASP A 209 7.30 41.11 -23.28
C ASP A 209 6.43 40.22 -22.37
N ILE A 210 6.43 40.44 -21.05
CA ILE A 210 5.45 39.78 -20.16
C ILE A 210 4.10 40.50 -20.32
N PRO A 211 3.02 39.81 -20.73
CA PRO A 211 1.68 40.40 -20.73
C PRO A 211 1.30 40.85 -19.32
N ASP A 212 0.73 42.05 -19.18
CA ASP A 212 0.30 42.64 -17.90
C ASP A 212 -0.76 41.78 -17.17
N SER A 213 -1.31 40.74 -17.80
CA SER A 213 -2.30 39.81 -17.23
C SER A 213 -2.16 38.39 -17.76
N ILE A 214 -2.40 37.38 -16.89
CA ILE A 214 -2.41 35.95 -17.25
C ILE A 214 -3.72 35.56 -17.94
N GLU A 215 -3.62 34.99 -19.14
CA GLU A 215 -4.74 34.57 -20.01
C GLU A 215 -5.17 33.10 -19.83
N ASP A 216 -6.27 32.69 -20.46
CA ASP A 216 -6.73 31.29 -20.46
C ASP A 216 -5.76 30.41 -21.27
N GLY A 217 -5.17 29.38 -20.67
CA GLY A 217 -4.17 28.57 -21.36
C GLY A 217 -3.61 27.38 -20.60
N VAL A 218 -2.69 26.69 -21.26
CA VAL A 218 -1.92 25.57 -20.70
C VAL A 218 -0.46 26.02 -20.61
N TYR A 219 0.05 26.08 -19.38
CA TYR A 219 1.39 26.51 -19.05
C TYR A 219 2.24 25.27 -18.78
N SER A 220 3.48 25.24 -19.25
CA SER A 220 4.42 24.15 -18.95
C SER A 220 5.66 24.72 -18.29
N LEU A 221 5.95 24.26 -17.08
CA LEU A 221 7.17 24.61 -16.35
C LEU A 221 8.18 23.48 -16.48
N ILE A 222 9.41 23.82 -16.86
CA ILE A 222 10.49 22.89 -17.18
C ILE A 222 11.70 23.27 -16.32
N PRO A 223 12.43 22.31 -15.73
CA PRO A 223 13.66 22.59 -14.98
C PRO A 223 14.77 23.07 -15.91
N THR A 224 15.70 23.86 -15.36
CA THR A 224 16.88 24.37 -16.10
C THR A 224 18.09 23.45 -16.04
N SER A 225 18.06 22.43 -15.19
CA SER A 225 19.13 21.47 -14.99
C SER A 225 18.56 20.10 -14.64
N ASP A 226 19.33 19.06 -14.89
CA ASP A 226 19.08 17.71 -14.39
C ASP A 226 19.02 17.68 -12.85
N CYS A 227 18.38 16.65 -12.30
CA CYS A 227 18.41 16.37 -10.87
C CYS A 227 19.00 14.98 -10.61
N HIS A 228 20.05 14.95 -9.78
CA HIS A 228 20.65 13.72 -9.27
C HIS A 228 20.53 13.70 -7.75
N LEU A 229 20.04 12.59 -7.21
CA LEU A 229 19.94 12.35 -5.76
C LEU A 229 20.53 11.00 -5.44
N LYS A 230 21.33 10.94 -4.37
CA LYS A 230 21.87 9.70 -3.83
C LYS A 230 21.52 9.57 -2.35
N SER A 231 20.92 8.45 -1.99
CA SER A 231 20.59 8.13 -0.62
C SER A 231 21.69 7.29 0.04
N THR A 232 22.07 7.66 1.27
CA THR A 232 23.14 7.01 2.06
C THR A 232 22.63 6.32 3.32
N SER A 233 21.35 6.52 3.67
CA SER A 233 20.68 5.95 4.85
C SER A 233 19.27 5.49 4.49
N ASP A 234 18.56 4.89 5.46
CA ASP A 234 17.14 4.54 5.35
C ASP A 234 16.22 5.77 5.46
N GLU A 235 16.77 6.97 5.61
CA GLU A 235 16.02 8.22 5.63
C GLU A 235 15.73 8.71 4.21
N GLN A 236 14.62 9.41 4.05
CA GLN A 236 14.27 10.03 2.78
C GLN A 236 15.21 11.23 2.54
N VAL A 237 15.93 11.22 1.43
CA VAL A 237 16.62 12.40 0.90
C VAL A 237 15.78 13.01 -0.21
N TYR A 238 15.79 14.33 -0.30
CA TYR A 238 15.03 15.02 -1.32
C TYR A 238 15.70 16.33 -1.74
N ASN A 239 15.33 16.83 -2.91
CA ASN A 239 15.66 18.16 -3.37
C ASN A 239 14.46 18.79 -4.08
N ILE A 240 14.26 20.10 -3.89
CA ILE A 240 13.32 20.87 -4.70
C ILE A 240 13.98 21.09 -6.06
N TRP A 241 13.46 20.42 -7.09
CA TRP A 241 14.06 20.43 -8.41
C TRP A 241 13.76 21.71 -9.17
N PHE A 242 12.49 22.12 -9.19
CA PHE A 242 12.05 23.39 -9.77
C PHE A 242 10.69 23.79 -9.20
N THR A 243 10.32 25.06 -9.41
CA THR A 243 9.14 25.66 -8.81
C THR A 243 8.34 26.51 -9.78
N THR A 244 7.09 26.79 -9.44
CA THR A 244 6.31 27.85 -10.08
C THR A 244 6.74 29.23 -9.62
N PRO A 245 6.45 30.22 -10.47
CA PRO A 245 5.96 31.53 -10.07
C PRO A 245 5.42 31.59 -8.65
N VAL A 246 5.75 32.64 -7.90
CA VAL A 246 4.93 33.06 -6.76
C VAL A 246 3.51 33.26 -7.27
N LEU A 247 2.56 32.52 -6.70
CA LEU A 247 1.19 32.52 -7.17
C LEU A 247 0.47 33.77 -6.65
N ALA A 248 -0.05 34.57 -7.58
CA ALA A 248 -0.88 35.73 -7.25
C ALA A 248 -2.31 35.32 -6.91
N ALA A 249 -2.97 36.12 -6.07
CA ALA A 249 -4.33 35.87 -5.58
C ALA A 249 -5.36 35.68 -6.69
N ASP A 250 -5.19 36.35 -7.84
CA ASP A 250 -6.11 36.28 -8.96
C ASP A 250 -5.91 35.04 -9.86
N ILE A 251 -4.76 34.37 -9.74
CA ILE A 251 -4.38 33.17 -10.52
C ILE A 251 -4.85 31.89 -9.87
N ILE A 252 -4.66 31.78 -8.55
CA ILE A 252 -5.05 30.61 -7.76
C ILE A 252 -6.48 30.10 -8.03
N PRO A 253 -7.52 30.96 -8.13
CA PRO A 253 -8.87 30.49 -8.43
C PRO A 253 -9.06 30.04 -9.89
N LYS A 254 -8.18 30.46 -10.81
CA LYS A 254 -8.24 30.14 -12.24
C LYS A 254 -7.54 28.83 -12.60
N ILE A 255 -6.66 28.30 -11.74
CA ILE A 255 -6.00 27.00 -11.95
C ILE A 255 -7.07 25.89 -12.02
N GLN A 256 -7.11 25.17 -13.14
CA GLN A 256 -8.05 24.09 -13.43
C GLN A 256 -7.48 22.73 -13.12
N ASP A 257 -6.25 22.48 -13.54
CA ASP A 257 -5.59 21.20 -13.34
C ASP A 257 -4.07 21.35 -13.43
N MET A 258 -3.36 20.41 -12.82
CA MET A 258 -1.92 20.26 -13.03
C MET A 258 -1.51 18.78 -13.12
N GLN A 259 -0.47 18.51 -13.90
CA GLN A 259 0.12 17.18 -14.04
C GLN A 259 1.62 17.29 -14.34
N LEU A 260 2.43 16.50 -13.62
CA LEU A 260 3.87 16.42 -13.84
C LEU A 260 4.18 15.23 -14.75
N PHE A 261 5.07 15.45 -15.70
CA PHE A 261 5.69 14.41 -16.51
C PHE A 261 7.20 14.48 -16.33
N THR A 262 7.86 13.33 -16.25
CA THR A 262 9.32 13.27 -16.07
C THR A 262 9.95 12.23 -16.98
N THR A 263 11.21 12.44 -17.31
CA THR A 263 12.09 11.43 -17.91
C THR A 263 13.20 11.22 -16.90
N ALA A 264 13.11 10.11 -16.17
CA ALA A 264 14.03 9.76 -15.09
C ALA A 264 14.21 8.24 -14.98
N HIS A 265 15.34 7.83 -14.42
CA HIS A 265 15.64 6.45 -14.08
C HIS A 265 16.25 6.35 -12.68
N HIS A 266 16.32 5.13 -12.17
CA HIS A 266 17.00 4.84 -10.90
C HIS A 266 18.22 3.95 -11.12
N GLU A 267 19.19 4.09 -10.23
CA GLU A 267 20.32 3.17 -10.10
C GLU A 267 20.41 2.71 -8.64
N GLY A 268 20.52 1.41 -8.43
CA GLY A 268 20.68 0.84 -7.09
C GLY A 268 20.79 -0.67 -7.12
N THR A 269 21.82 -1.20 -6.48
CA THR A 269 21.86 -2.62 -6.12
C THR A 269 21.15 -2.76 -4.77
N PRO A 270 20.03 -3.51 -4.67
CA PRO A 270 19.40 -3.72 -3.38
C PRO A 270 20.42 -4.35 -2.42
N ALA A 271 20.74 -3.65 -1.34
CA ALA A 271 21.40 -4.27 -0.19
C ALA A 271 20.35 -5.16 0.48
N ASN A 272 20.36 -6.46 0.16
CA ASN A 272 19.45 -7.50 0.66
C ASN A 272 17.95 -7.24 0.41
N ASP A 273 17.32 -8.06 -0.43
CA ASP A 273 15.88 -8.38 -0.45
C ASP A 273 14.85 -7.21 -0.40
N ALA A 274 15.26 -5.95 -0.58
CA ALA A 274 14.41 -4.77 -0.45
C ALA A 274 13.46 -4.66 -1.64
N VAL A 275 12.27 -5.25 -1.51
CA VAL A 275 11.20 -5.22 -2.51
C VAL A 275 10.46 -3.88 -2.45
N GLY A 276 10.79 -2.91 -3.32
CA GLY A 276 10.01 -1.66 -3.43
C GLY A 276 10.48 -0.71 -4.53
N ILE A 277 9.71 0.35 -4.75
CA ILE A 277 10.11 1.51 -5.58
C ILE A 277 10.58 2.61 -4.61
N TRP A 278 11.84 3.04 -4.76
CA TRP A 278 12.53 3.86 -3.77
C TRP A 278 12.98 5.24 -4.28
N CYS A 279 12.61 5.56 -5.51
CA CYS A 279 12.74 6.89 -6.10
C CYS A 279 11.37 7.35 -6.62
N TRP A 280 11.05 8.62 -6.45
CA TRP A 280 9.75 9.18 -6.85
C TRP A 280 9.79 10.71 -6.95
N PHE A 281 8.69 11.28 -7.46
CA PHE A 281 8.48 12.73 -7.47
C PHE A 281 7.22 13.13 -6.69
N ASP A 282 7.33 14.21 -5.92
CA ASP A 282 6.24 14.86 -5.21
C ASP A 282 5.91 16.23 -5.83
N ILE A 283 4.64 16.62 -5.72
CA ILE A 283 4.19 18.01 -5.83
C ILE A 283 4.05 18.57 -4.42
N VAL A 284 4.71 19.69 -4.16
CA VAL A 284 4.80 20.32 -2.84
C VAL A 284 4.28 21.75 -2.93
N ILE A 285 3.55 22.22 -1.91
CA ILE A 285 3.26 23.64 -1.75
C ILE A 285 4.28 24.22 -0.77
N LEU A 286 4.95 25.29 -1.17
CA LEU A 286 5.89 26.05 -0.37
C LEU A 286 5.25 27.37 0.07
N GLU A 287 5.63 27.86 1.25
CA GLU A 287 5.14 29.15 1.78
C GLU A 287 5.46 30.31 0.84
N ASN A 288 6.68 30.32 0.30
CA ASN A 288 7.21 31.33 -0.63
C ASN A 288 8.36 30.73 -1.48
N ALA A 289 8.96 31.54 -2.36
CA ALA A 289 10.00 31.09 -3.30
C ALA A 289 11.34 30.68 -2.64
N ASP A 290 11.63 31.19 -1.44
CA ASP A 290 12.88 30.90 -0.72
C ASP A 290 12.75 29.70 0.23
N ALA A 291 11.53 29.20 0.44
CA ALA A 291 11.27 28.09 1.34
C ALA A 291 11.81 26.77 0.76
N THR A 292 12.54 26.02 1.57
CA THR A 292 13.07 24.70 1.21
C THR A 292 12.22 23.54 1.74
N GLU A 293 11.34 23.84 2.72
CA GLU A 293 10.49 22.87 3.39
C GLU A 293 9.02 23.02 2.95
N PRO A 294 8.24 21.93 2.89
CA PRO A 294 6.81 21.98 2.62
C PRO A 294 6.06 22.89 3.60
N LEU A 295 5.08 23.64 3.08
CA LEU A 295 4.12 24.35 3.90
C LEU A 295 3.33 23.34 4.74
N VAL A 296 3.28 23.56 6.05
CA VAL A 296 2.45 22.78 6.98
C VAL A 296 1.15 23.53 7.25
N LYS A 297 0.01 22.90 6.95
CA LYS A 297 -1.32 23.44 7.21
C LYS A 297 -2.17 22.40 7.93
N ASP A 298 -2.78 22.82 9.03
CA ASP A 298 -3.50 21.95 9.97
C ASP A 298 -2.64 20.75 10.42
N GLY A 299 -1.34 20.98 10.66
CA GLY A 299 -0.36 19.95 11.05
C GLY A 299 -0.02 18.91 9.99
N ARG A 300 -0.51 19.08 8.75
CA ARG A 300 -0.14 18.27 7.59
C ARG A 300 0.77 19.05 6.66
N ALA A 301 1.84 18.42 6.21
CA ALA A 301 2.64 18.97 5.14
C ALA A 301 1.88 18.88 3.81
N LEU A 302 1.86 19.97 3.06
CA LEU A 302 1.17 20.10 1.79
C LEU A 302 1.98 19.45 0.67
N VAL A 303 2.00 18.12 0.70
CA VAL A 303 2.76 17.27 -0.20
C VAL A 303 1.86 16.19 -0.78
N TRP A 304 1.96 16.00 -2.11
CA TRP A 304 1.30 14.91 -2.81
C TRP A 304 2.23 14.19 -3.78
N ARG A 305 2.26 12.86 -3.71
CA ARG A 305 3.01 12.03 -4.63
C ARG A 305 2.44 12.16 -6.04
N SER A 306 3.33 12.48 -6.98
CA SER A 306 3.02 12.56 -8.40
C SER A 306 3.05 11.18 -9.03
N HIS A 307 4.20 10.51 -8.97
CA HIS A 307 4.42 9.14 -9.45
C HIS A 307 5.72 8.57 -8.88
N ASP A 308 5.78 7.25 -8.91
CA ASP A 308 6.92 6.42 -8.54
C ASP A 308 7.75 6.09 -9.78
N ILE A 309 9.08 6.03 -9.65
CA ILE A 309 9.94 5.60 -10.75
C ILE A 309 9.77 4.08 -10.97
N PRO A 310 9.31 3.61 -12.13
CA PRO A 310 9.12 2.19 -12.35
C PRO A 310 10.41 1.40 -12.11
N LYS A 311 10.32 0.20 -11.52
CA LYS A 311 11.50 -0.68 -11.37
C LYS A 311 12.22 -0.96 -12.69
N THR A 312 11.48 -0.93 -13.79
CA THR A 312 11.98 -1.14 -15.16
C THR A 312 12.70 0.07 -15.76
N ALA A 313 12.55 1.27 -15.18
CA ALA A 313 13.18 2.49 -15.66
C ALA A 313 14.64 2.52 -15.19
N THR A 314 15.51 1.88 -15.97
CA THR A 314 16.97 1.90 -15.83
C THR A 314 17.56 2.80 -16.91
N GLN A 315 18.85 3.12 -16.81
CA GLN A 315 19.57 3.92 -17.81
C GLN A 315 19.39 3.40 -19.26
N ALA A 316 19.16 2.10 -19.45
CA ALA A 316 19.01 1.49 -20.77
C ALA A 316 17.56 1.53 -21.32
N VAL A 317 16.56 1.81 -20.49
CA VAL A 317 15.13 1.74 -20.84
C VAL A 317 14.42 2.95 -20.22
N GLU A 318 14.69 4.13 -20.78
CA GLU A 318 14.09 5.38 -20.31
C GLU A 318 12.98 5.86 -21.25
N GLY A 319 11.85 6.27 -20.66
CA GLY A 319 10.71 6.84 -21.36
C GLY A 319 9.96 7.81 -20.44
N GLU A 320 9.16 8.69 -21.05
CA GLU A 320 8.39 9.69 -20.31
C GLU A 320 7.37 9.01 -19.38
N GLN A 321 7.36 9.45 -18.13
CA GLN A 321 6.50 8.99 -17.06
C GLN A 321 5.48 10.07 -16.72
N ALA A 322 4.20 9.71 -16.73
CA ALA A 322 3.12 10.62 -16.41
C ALA A 322 2.67 10.46 -14.95
N GLY A 323 2.66 11.57 -14.22
CA GLY A 323 2.16 11.66 -12.85
C GLY A 323 0.64 11.70 -12.74
N LYS A 324 0.16 11.69 -11.50
CA LYS A 324 -1.25 11.89 -11.17
C LYS A 324 -1.74 13.26 -11.68
N LEU A 325 -2.95 13.29 -12.25
CA LEU A 325 -3.66 14.52 -12.58
C LEU A 325 -4.33 15.11 -11.33
N PHE A 326 -3.96 16.33 -10.96
CA PHE A 326 -4.58 17.11 -9.89
C PHE A 326 -5.63 18.04 -10.49
N GLY A 327 -6.87 17.55 -10.60
CA GLY A 327 -7.97 18.29 -11.22
C GLY A 327 -8.59 19.38 -10.33
N ARG A 328 -9.56 20.11 -10.90
CA ARG A 328 -10.22 21.28 -10.30
C ARG A 328 -10.79 21.06 -8.90
N GLU A 329 -11.26 19.85 -8.62
CA GLU A 329 -11.86 19.48 -7.33
C GLU A 329 -10.84 18.93 -6.31
N HIS A 330 -9.56 18.82 -6.69
CA HIS A 330 -8.53 18.28 -5.81
C HIS A 330 -8.19 19.29 -4.70
N GLU A 331 -8.03 18.81 -3.47
CA GLU A 331 -7.81 19.66 -2.29
C GLU A 331 -6.58 20.57 -2.42
N ILE A 332 -5.52 20.08 -3.09
CA ILE A 332 -4.25 20.80 -3.33
C ILE A 332 -4.49 22.24 -3.78
N LEU A 333 -5.39 22.43 -4.75
CA LEU A 333 -5.66 23.74 -5.29
C LEU A 333 -6.36 24.62 -4.23
N GLY A 334 -7.23 24.04 -3.40
CA GLY A 334 -8.00 24.78 -2.39
C GLY A 334 -7.18 25.19 -1.17
N LEU A 335 -5.97 24.66 -1.04
CA LEU A 335 -5.08 24.96 0.07
C LEU A 335 -4.07 26.07 -0.26
N LEU A 336 -3.94 26.45 -1.54
CA LEU A 336 -3.08 27.53 -2.03
C LEU A 336 -3.57 28.90 -1.53
N ASN A 337 -2.62 29.73 -1.09
CA ASN A 337 -2.78 31.13 -0.77
C ASN A 337 -1.87 32.00 -1.66
N GLU A 338 -2.18 33.29 -1.76
CA GLU A 338 -1.27 34.26 -2.38
C GLU A 338 0.12 34.18 -1.73
N GLY A 339 1.18 34.25 -2.55
CA GLY A 339 2.56 34.13 -2.09
C GLY A 339 3.09 32.70 -2.14
N ASN A 340 2.22 31.68 -2.16
CA ASN A 340 2.66 30.30 -2.24
C ASN A 340 3.29 29.96 -3.59
N VAL A 341 4.10 28.90 -3.56
CA VAL A 341 4.78 28.35 -4.74
C VAL A 341 4.49 26.87 -4.83
N ILE A 342 4.22 26.35 -6.03
CA ILE A 342 4.13 24.90 -6.28
C ILE A 342 5.51 24.42 -6.72
N ALA A 343 6.03 23.41 -6.03
CA ALA A 343 7.35 22.85 -6.24
C ALA A 343 7.28 21.39 -6.67
N VAL A 344 8.22 20.99 -7.52
CA VAL A 344 8.48 19.59 -7.85
C VAL A 344 9.65 19.12 -6.99
N ARG A 345 9.39 18.16 -6.11
CA ARG A 345 10.39 17.60 -5.20
C ARG A 345 10.79 16.20 -5.66
N ALA A 346 12.05 16.04 -6.03
CA ALA A 346 12.63 14.74 -6.33
C ALA A 346 13.00 14.04 -5.01
N CYS A 347 12.78 12.73 -4.92
CA CYS A 347 13.01 11.97 -3.69
C CYS A 347 13.69 10.63 -3.96
N ALA A 348 14.60 10.25 -3.05
CA ALA A 348 15.21 8.93 -3.00
C ALA A 348 15.29 8.46 -1.54
N ARG A 349 15.31 7.15 -1.31
CA ARG A 349 15.42 6.54 0.02
C ARG A 349 16.21 5.24 -0.08
N PHE A 350 16.83 4.84 1.04
CA PHE A 350 17.67 3.64 1.24
C PHE A 350 19.11 3.78 0.76
N PRO A 351 20.09 3.23 1.50
CA PRO A 351 21.49 3.29 1.13
C PRO A 351 21.73 2.71 -0.26
N GLY A 352 22.43 3.46 -1.12
CA GLY A 352 22.86 2.99 -2.44
C GLY A 352 21.82 3.16 -3.55
N TRP A 353 20.65 3.72 -3.26
CA TRP A 353 19.69 4.13 -4.28
C TRP A 353 19.96 5.55 -4.78
N GLU A 354 19.92 5.69 -6.10
CA GLU A 354 20.16 6.94 -6.82
C GLU A 354 19.00 7.23 -7.79
N LEU A 355 18.55 8.48 -7.83
CA LEU A 355 17.60 9.00 -8.80
C LEU A 355 18.35 9.90 -9.78
N HIS A 356 18.21 9.61 -11.07
CA HIS A 356 18.71 10.43 -12.17
C HIS A 356 17.53 10.93 -13.00
N ALA A 357 17.31 12.24 -13.00
CA ALA A 357 16.19 12.87 -13.70
C ALA A 357 16.70 13.91 -14.72
N HIS A 358 16.44 13.64 -16.00
CA HIS A 358 16.99 14.44 -17.10
C HIS A 358 16.05 15.55 -17.58
N SER A 359 14.73 15.30 -17.54
CA SER A 359 13.77 16.32 -17.92
C SER A 359 12.45 16.17 -17.18
N ALA A 360 11.74 17.28 -17.04
CA ALA A 360 10.39 17.30 -16.51
C ALA A 360 9.56 18.41 -17.14
N ARG A 361 8.25 18.23 -17.13
CA ARG A 361 7.28 19.27 -17.45
C ARG A 361 6.13 19.22 -16.44
N LEU A 362 5.98 20.27 -15.64
CA LEU A 362 4.78 20.49 -14.86
C LEU A 362 3.80 21.29 -15.73
N VAL A 363 2.76 20.60 -16.21
CA VAL A 363 1.71 21.21 -17.01
C VAL A 363 0.63 21.74 -16.08
N VAL A 364 0.33 23.04 -16.14
CA VAL A 364 -0.70 23.72 -15.35
C VAL A 364 -1.69 24.39 -16.29
N ARG A 365 -2.98 24.07 -16.18
CA ARG A 365 -4.03 24.72 -16.96
C ARG A 365 -4.69 25.83 -16.16
N ILE A 366 -4.83 27.00 -16.76
CA ILE A 366 -5.50 28.17 -16.18
C ILE A 366 -6.70 28.53 -17.06
N SER A 367 -7.85 28.80 -16.45
CA SER A 367 -9.05 29.26 -17.18
C SER A 367 -9.93 30.19 -16.36
N ASN A 368 -10.52 31.17 -17.03
CA ASN A 368 -11.44 32.19 -16.55
C ASN A 368 -12.88 31.66 -16.36
N LYS A 369 -13.09 30.34 -16.33
CA LYS A 369 -14.39 29.71 -16.00
C LYS A 369 -14.74 29.86 -14.52
N GLY A 370 -14.94 31.11 -14.07
CA GLY A 370 -15.44 31.52 -12.75
C GLY A 370 -14.61 31.04 -11.56
N PRO A 371 -14.81 31.61 -10.37
CA PRO A 371 -14.15 31.14 -9.16
C PRO A 371 -14.45 29.67 -8.91
N ARG A 372 -13.41 28.91 -8.56
CA ARG A 372 -13.52 27.53 -8.08
C ARG A 372 -14.43 27.49 -6.85
N ARG A 373 -15.32 26.49 -6.74
CA ARG A 373 -16.00 26.28 -5.46
C ARG A 373 -14.92 26.02 -4.42
N SER A 374 -14.92 26.77 -3.32
CA SER A 374 -14.06 26.43 -2.20
C SER A 374 -14.34 24.97 -1.83
N PRO A 375 -13.33 24.08 -1.82
CA PRO A 375 -13.56 22.75 -1.31
C PRO A 375 -14.14 22.88 0.10
N ALA A 376 -15.11 22.03 0.42
CA ALA A 376 -15.65 22.00 1.77
C ALA A 376 -14.47 21.86 2.74
N LYS A 377 -14.42 22.69 3.79
CA LYS A 377 -13.47 22.48 4.88
C LYS A 377 -13.59 20.99 5.29
N PRO A 378 -12.47 20.27 5.44
CA PRO A 378 -12.54 18.91 5.95
C PRO A 378 -13.37 18.92 7.24
N ALA A 379 -14.32 18.00 7.38
CA ALA A 379 -15.08 17.84 8.63
C ALA A 379 -14.22 17.31 9.79
N VAL A 380 -12.90 17.36 9.64
CA VAL A 380 -11.89 16.67 10.43
C VAL A 380 -11.01 17.72 11.09
N ASP A 381 -10.91 17.66 12.41
CA ASP A 381 -9.97 18.47 13.18
C ASP A 381 -8.57 17.85 13.09
N TRP A 382 -7.80 18.28 12.10
CA TRP A 382 -6.46 17.78 11.88
C TRP A 382 -5.48 18.16 12.98
N ASN A 383 -5.66 19.30 13.66
CA ASN A 383 -4.81 19.68 14.78
C ASN A 383 -4.97 18.68 15.94
N ALA A 384 -6.20 18.29 16.25
CA ALA A 384 -6.48 17.26 17.25
C ALA A 384 -5.87 15.90 16.86
N ILE A 385 -5.93 15.52 15.58
CA ILE A 385 -5.31 14.27 15.09
C ILE A 385 -3.79 14.31 15.21
N VAL A 386 -3.16 15.41 14.81
CA VAL A 386 -1.72 15.59 14.87
C VAL A 386 -1.25 15.52 16.32
N GLN A 387 -1.94 16.23 17.23
CA GLN A 387 -1.65 16.15 18.66
C GLN A 387 -1.81 14.71 19.18
N SER A 388 -2.92 14.03 18.87
CA SER A 388 -3.16 12.65 19.28
C SER A 388 -2.07 11.69 18.77
N ASN A 389 -1.55 11.91 17.56
CA ASN A 389 -0.45 11.11 17.01
C ASN A 389 0.88 11.40 17.73
N GLN A 390 1.18 12.67 17.99
CA GLN A 390 2.38 13.07 18.73
C GLN A 390 2.38 12.55 20.17
N ASP A 391 1.20 12.56 20.82
CA ASP A 391 1.01 11.99 22.15
C ASP A 391 1.27 10.48 22.11
N LEU A 392 0.67 9.75 21.15
CA LEU A 392 0.92 8.31 20.98
C LEU A 392 2.39 8.02 20.70
N GLN A 393 3.04 8.77 19.81
CA GLN A 393 4.46 8.62 19.51
C GLN A 393 5.32 8.83 20.76
N SER A 394 5.05 9.89 21.53
CA SER A 394 5.79 10.22 22.75
C SER A 394 5.61 9.15 23.82
N GLN A 395 4.37 8.69 24.04
CA GLN A 395 4.08 7.62 25.00
C GLN A 395 4.63 6.26 24.57
N LEU A 396 4.65 5.98 23.27
CA LEU A 396 5.30 4.79 22.73
C LEU A 396 6.81 4.84 22.98
N GLN A 397 7.46 5.99 22.80
CA GLN A 397 8.88 6.16 23.13
C GLN A 397 9.15 5.94 24.63
N VAL A 398 8.34 6.54 25.52
CA VAL A 398 8.44 6.32 26.97
C VAL A 398 8.30 4.84 27.32
N TYR A 399 7.37 4.14 26.67
CA TYR A 399 7.20 2.70 26.85
C TYR A 399 8.43 1.92 26.38
N LEU A 400 8.96 2.24 25.20
CA LEU A 400 10.16 1.59 24.64
C LEU A 400 11.39 1.82 25.53
N ASP A 401 11.58 3.03 26.05
CA ASP A 401 12.65 3.35 26.99
C ASP A 401 12.51 2.57 28.30
N ALA A 402 11.28 2.45 28.81
CA ALA A 402 11.02 1.77 30.08
C ALA A 402 11.17 0.24 30.00
N VAL A 403 10.99 -0.36 28.81
CA VAL A 403 11.26 -1.79 28.60
C VAL A 403 12.71 -2.07 28.26
N THR A 404 13.58 -1.05 28.19
CA THR A 404 15.02 -1.19 28.02
C THR A 404 15.74 -1.18 29.38
N PRO A 405 16.72 -2.07 29.63
CA PRO A 405 17.55 -2.01 30.84
C PRO A 405 18.35 -0.70 30.95
N GLU A 406 18.61 -0.24 32.18
CA GLU A 406 19.37 0.98 32.44
C GLU A 406 20.81 0.89 31.90
N GLY A 407 21.17 1.79 30.97
CA GLY A 407 22.49 1.82 30.32
C GLY A 407 22.55 1.21 28.91
N ASP A 408 21.48 0.56 28.45
CA ASP A 408 21.36 0.03 27.08
C ASP A 408 20.66 1.03 26.14
N ALA A 409 20.80 0.85 24.82
CA ALA A 409 20.11 1.70 23.84
C ALA A 409 18.61 1.38 23.79
N ALA A 410 17.78 2.41 23.59
CA ALA A 410 16.32 2.31 23.64
C ALA A 410 15.77 1.22 22.70
N ALA A 411 14.69 0.55 23.12
CA ALA A 411 14.00 -0.44 22.31
C ALA A 411 13.49 0.20 21.02
N VAL A 412 13.61 -0.51 19.89
CA VAL A 412 13.22 0.04 18.57
C VAL A 412 11.96 -0.65 18.06
N SER A 413 11.03 0.17 17.56
CA SER A 413 9.84 -0.27 16.84
C SER A 413 9.73 0.52 15.54
N VAL A 414 9.44 -0.20 14.44
CA VAL A 414 9.24 0.40 13.11
C VAL A 414 8.09 1.40 13.16
N GLU A 415 7.10 1.13 14.01
CA GLU A 415 5.93 1.98 14.20
C GLU A 415 6.34 3.37 14.73
N THR A 416 7.24 3.46 15.71
CA THR A 416 7.72 4.76 16.24
C THR A 416 8.34 5.63 15.15
N THR A 417 9.21 5.05 14.32
CA THR A 417 9.84 5.77 13.20
C THR A 417 8.81 6.23 12.17
N LEU A 418 7.81 5.42 11.87
CA LEU A 418 6.77 5.76 10.89
C LEU A 418 5.76 6.78 11.43
N LEU A 419 5.45 6.73 12.73
CA LEU A 419 4.63 7.73 13.41
C LEU A 419 5.32 9.09 13.45
N ALA A 420 6.66 9.12 13.48
CA ALA A 420 7.48 10.34 13.45
C ALA A 420 7.54 11.01 12.07
N GLN A 421 7.15 10.32 11.00
CA GLN A 421 7.26 10.85 9.65
C GLN A 421 6.31 12.01 9.40
N GLU A 422 6.71 12.87 8.46
CA GLU A 422 5.91 13.94 7.90
C GLU A 422 4.47 13.47 7.57
N LEU A 423 3.47 14.09 8.18
CA LEU A 423 2.05 13.86 7.87
C LEU A 423 1.70 14.53 6.54
N ARG A 424 1.91 13.82 5.43
CA ARG A 424 1.67 14.31 4.07
C ARG A 424 0.19 14.44 3.72
N SER A 425 -0.17 15.35 2.83
CA SER A 425 -1.58 15.57 2.47
C SER A 425 -2.17 14.51 1.55
N ASP A 426 -1.35 13.74 0.83
CA ASP A 426 -1.80 12.64 -0.06
C ASP A 426 -2.17 11.33 0.64
N ARG A 427 -1.82 11.16 1.92
CA ARG A 427 -2.09 9.92 2.65
C ARG A 427 -3.58 9.82 2.99
N GLN A 428 -4.16 8.64 2.77
CA GLN A 428 -5.49 8.33 3.27
C GLN A 428 -5.43 8.14 4.78
N TYR A 429 -5.98 9.10 5.51
CA TYR A 429 -6.00 9.05 6.97
C TYR A 429 -7.25 8.39 7.56
N GLY A 430 -8.06 7.68 6.76
CA GLY A 430 -9.24 6.97 7.29
C GLY A 430 -10.41 7.89 7.64
N VAL A 431 -10.45 9.09 7.04
CA VAL A 431 -11.52 10.09 7.23
C VAL A 431 -12.89 9.50 6.89
N GLY A 432 -13.88 9.73 7.76
CA GLY A 432 -15.26 9.27 7.56
C GLY A 432 -15.48 7.77 7.81
N GLY A 433 -14.44 7.01 8.17
CA GLY A 433 -14.57 5.63 8.60
C GLY A 433 -15.21 5.52 9.99
N ARG A 434 -16.01 4.47 10.23
CA ARG A 434 -16.51 4.20 11.58
C ARG A 434 -15.35 4.02 12.57
N PRO A 435 -15.53 4.36 13.86
CA PRO A 435 -14.52 4.11 14.88
C PRO A 435 -14.04 2.66 14.89
N LEU A 436 -12.75 2.48 15.15
CA LEU A 436 -12.05 1.19 15.18
C LEU A 436 -12.34 0.42 16.46
N ARG A 437 -12.36 -0.90 16.34
CA ARG A 437 -12.50 -1.83 17.47
C ARG A 437 -11.28 -2.71 17.51
N LEU A 438 -10.53 -2.62 18.60
CA LEU A 438 -9.20 -3.22 18.72
C LEU A 438 -9.19 -4.22 19.89
N LEU A 439 -8.49 -5.34 19.72
CA LEU A 439 -8.31 -6.35 20.76
C LEU A 439 -6.82 -6.62 20.99
N SER A 440 -6.36 -6.42 22.22
CA SER A 440 -4.99 -6.71 22.67
C SER A 440 -5.00 -7.89 23.63
N LEU A 441 -4.15 -8.88 23.38
CA LEU A 441 -4.06 -10.10 24.19
C LEU A 441 -2.63 -10.27 24.74
N ASP A 442 -2.50 -10.25 26.06
CA ASP A 442 -1.21 -10.37 26.73
C ASP A 442 -0.61 -11.78 26.62
N GLY A 443 0.71 -11.86 26.73
CA GLY A 443 1.43 -13.12 26.95
C GLY A 443 1.36 -13.57 28.41
N GLY A 444 1.46 -14.89 28.63
CA GLY A 444 1.39 -15.44 29.98
C GLY A 444 1.29 -16.96 30.12
N GLY A 445 1.84 -17.74 29.18
CA GLY A 445 1.83 -19.21 29.26
C GLY A 445 0.42 -19.79 29.39
N VAL A 446 0.25 -20.91 30.11
CA VAL A 446 -1.06 -21.60 30.28
C VAL A 446 -2.18 -20.70 30.83
N ARG A 447 -1.84 -19.56 31.42
CA ARG A 447 -2.80 -18.58 31.95
C ARG A 447 -3.64 -17.88 30.88
N GLY A 448 -3.27 -18.00 29.60
CA GLY A 448 -4.08 -17.48 28.49
C GLY A 448 -5.50 -18.02 28.45
N ILE A 449 -5.77 -19.17 29.11
CA ILE A 449 -7.13 -19.68 29.31
C ILE A 449 -8.04 -18.64 29.99
N SER A 450 -7.49 -17.82 30.90
CA SER A 450 -8.26 -16.75 31.54
C SER A 450 -8.67 -15.68 30.52
N SER A 451 -7.76 -15.31 29.61
CA SER A 451 -8.07 -14.35 28.55
C SER A 451 -9.22 -14.83 27.65
N LEU A 452 -9.25 -16.14 27.34
CA LEU A 452 -10.33 -16.76 26.57
C LEU A 452 -11.66 -16.73 27.31
N HIS A 453 -11.70 -17.04 28.61
CA HIS A 453 -12.94 -17.00 29.39
C HIS A 453 -13.47 -15.57 29.60
N ILE A 454 -12.58 -14.59 29.79
CA ILE A 454 -12.96 -13.17 29.82
C ILE A 454 -13.56 -12.77 28.47
N LEU A 455 -12.90 -13.11 27.36
CA LEU A 455 -13.40 -12.81 26.03
C LEU A 455 -14.73 -13.52 25.74
N LYS A 456 -14.93 -14.75 26.24
CA LYS A 456 -16.20 -15.48 26.15
C LYS A 456 -17.32 -14.71 26.82
N ALA A 457 -17.09 -14.17 28.02
CA ALA A 457 -18.07 -13.36 28.72
C ALA A 457 -18.42 -12.08 27.94
N ILE A 458 -17.41 -11.40 27.37
CA ILE A 458 -17.60 -10.22 26.52
C ILE A 458 -18.43 -10.57 25.27
N MET A 459 -18.01 -11.56 24.49
CA MET A 459 -18.70 -11.99 23.26
C MET A 459 -20.13 -12.48 23.52
N GLY A 460 -20.35 -13.14 24.66
CA GLY A 460 -21.69 -13.53 25.10
C GLY A 460 -22.62 -12.34 25.33
N LYS A 461 -22.11 -11.21 25.83
CA LYS A 461 -22.89 -9.96 25.98
C LYS A 461 -23.04 -9.18 24.67
N ILE A 462 -22.12 -9.34 23.71
CA ILE A 462 -22.24 -8.68 22.40
C ILE A 462 -23.37 -9.31 21.56
N THR A 463 -23.42 -10.65 21.51
CA THR A 463 -24.25 -11.36 20.52
C THR A 463 -25.24 -12.34 21.13
N GLY A 464 -24.92 -12.92 22.30
CA GLY A 464 -25.61 -14.11 22.83
C GLY A 464 -25.42 -15.40 22.01
N ASP A 465 -24.79 -15.34 20.83
CA ASP A 465 -24.54 -16.48 19.95
C ASP A 465 -23.17 -17.10 20.26
N PRO A 466 -23.12 -18.37 20.71
CA PRO A 466 -21.85 -19.06 20.95
C PRO A 466 -21.02 -19.26 19.67
N ASN A 467 -21.64 -19.15 18.48
CA ASN A 467 -20.97 -19.28 17.19
C ASN A 467 -20.40 -17.95 16.67
N ALA A 468 -20.58 -16.84 17.39
CA ALA A 468 -20.02 -15.56 17.00
C ALA A 468 -18.48 -15.60 17.00
N LYS A 469 -17.88 -15.23 15.87
CA LYS A 469 -16.42 -15.19 15.71
C LYS A 469 -15.90 -13.81 16.05
N PRO A 470 -14.91 -13.65 16.95
CA PRO A 470 -14.38 -12.33 17.29
C PRO A 470 -13.89 -11.51 16.09
N CYS A 471 -13.41 -12.15 15.02
CA CYS A 471 -12.93 -11.48 13.79
C CYS A 471 -14.03 -10.70 13.05
N ASP A 472 -15.31 -11.04 13.26
CA ASP A 472 -16.47 -10.33 12.69
C ASP A 472 -16.82 -9.05 13.46
N TYR A 473 -16.15 -8.79 14.58
CA TYR A 473 -16.44 -7.69 15.51
C TYR A 473 -15.27 -6.73 15.67
N PHE A 474 -14.04 -7.25 15.79
CA PHE A 474 -12.82 -6.45 15.97
C PHE A 474 -12.09 -6.19 14.65
N ASP A 475 -11.73 -4.93 14.37
CA ASP A 475 -11.00 -4.53 13.17
C ASP A 475 -9.57 -5.06 13.15
N MET A 476 -8.91 -5.06 14.31
CA MET A 476 -7.55 -5.56 14.46
C MET A 476 -7.36 -6.23 15.81
N MET A 477 -6.60 -7.33 15.82
CA MET A 477 -6.19 -8.07 17.00
C MET A 477 -4.66 -8.13 17.07
N ALA A 478 -4.10 -7.90 18.25
CA ALA A 478 -2.70 -8.12 18.53
C ALA A 478 -2.53 -9.11 19.68
N GLY A 479 -1.47 -9.89 19.62
CA GLY A 479 -1.13 -10.81 20.71
C GLY A 479 0.35 -11.05 20.85
N THR A 480 0.79 -11.25 22.09
CA THR A 480 2.16 -11.65 22.42
C THR A 480 2.17 -13.04 23.06
N SER A 481 3.13 -13.90 22.71
CA SER A 481 3.25 -15.24 23.28
C SER A 481 1.95 -16.05 23.12
N THR A 482 1.44 -16.60 24.22
CA THR A 482 0.11 -17.22 24.29
C THR A 482 -1.00 -16.31 23.76
N GLY A 483 -0.99 -15.01 24.06
CA GLY A 483 -1.95 -14.06 23.49
C GLY A 483 -1.84 -14.00 21.97
N GLY A 484 -0.63 -14.18 21.41
CA GLY A 484 -0.38 -14.33 19.98
C GLY A 484 -0.98 -15.61 19.39
N LEU A 485 -0.84 -16.75 20.08
CA LEU A 485 -1.52 -18.00 19.70
C LEU A 485 -3.04 -17.83 19.67
N ILE A 486 -3.60 -17.16 20.69
CA ILE A 486 -5.04 -16.86 20.77
C ILE A 486 -5.47 -15.92 19.64
N ALA A 487 -4.72 -14.86 19.37
CA ALA A 487 -5.00 -13.91 18.29
C ALA A 487 -5.01 -14.60 16.91
N ILE A 488 -4.06 -15.51 16.67
CA ILE A 488 -4.01 -16.34 15.45
C ILE A 488 -5.25 -17.23 15.37
N MET A 489 -5.60 -17.95 16.44
CA MET A 489 -6.76 -18.85 16.42
C MET A 489 -8.08 -18.11 16.20
N LEU A 490 -8.32 -17.01 16.92
CA LEU A 490 -9.57 -16.24 16.83
C LEU A 490 -9.68 -15.40 15.56
N GLY A 491 -8.57 -14.80 15.15
CA GLY A 491 -8.53 -13.88 14.02
C GLY A 491 -8.22 -14.59 12.71
N ARG A 492 -7.03 -15.18 12.60
CA ARG A 492 -6.51 -15.78 11.36
C ARG A 492 -7.18 -17.11 11.01
N LEU A 493 -7.41 -17.99 11.99
CA LEU A 493 -8.13 -19.25 11.81
C LEU A 493 -9.65 -19.10 11.99
N GLN A 494 -10.11 -17.87 12.28
CA GLN A 494 -11.53 -17.49 12.40
C GLN A 494 -12.34 -18.41 13.32
N MET A 495 -11.74 -18.83 14.43
CA MET A 495 -12.40 -19.67 15.42
C MET A 495 -13.38 -18.86 16.27
N THR A 496 -14.44 -19.53 16.70
CA THR A 496 -15.25 -19.10 17.85
C THR A 496 -14.41 -19.15 19.13
N VAL A 497 -14.85 -18.45 20.17
CA VAL A 497 -14.13 -18.47 21.46
C VAL A 497 -14.09 -19.89 22.05
N ASP A 498 -15.18 -20.67 21.90
CA ASP A 498 -15.25 -22.04 22.42
C ASP A 498 -14.34 -23.01 21.66
N GLN A 499 -14.27 -22.90 20.33
CA GLN A 499 -13.30 -23.66 19.53
C GLN A 499 -11.87 -23.34 19.94
N CYS A 500 -11.57 -22.05 20.18
CA CYS A 500 -10.26 -21.61 20.61
C CYS A 500 -9.91 -22.13 22.03
N ILE A 501 -10.87 -22.17 22.96
CA ILE A 501 -10.68 -22.81 24.28
C ILE A 501 -10.29 -24.27 24.11
N THR A 502 -11.09 -25.05 23.36
CA THR A 502 -10.80 -26.49 23.16
C THR A 502 -9.43 -26.71 22.49
N ALA A 503 -9.10 -25.92 21.46
CA ALA A 503 -7.80 -26.01 20.79
C ALA A 503 -6.66 -25.63 21.74
N TYR A 504 -6.83 -24.59 22.57
CA TYR A 504 -5.83 -24.13 23.52
C TYR A 504 -5.57 -25.15 24.63
N GLU A 505 -6.62 -25.76 25.20
CA GLU A 505 -6.47 -26.84 26.19
C GLU A 505 -5.74 -28.06 25.59
N GLY A 506 -6.05 -28.41 24.34
CA GLY A 506 -5.36 -29.46 23.59
C GLY A 506 -3.88 -29.15 23.36
N LEU A 507 -3.55 -27.92 22.95
CA LEU A 507 -2.17 -27.43 22.82
C LEU A 507 -1.44 -27.51 24.17
N ALA A 508 -2.01 -26.93 25.22
CA ALA A 508 -1.42 -26.90 26.55
C ALA A 508 -1.17 -28.31 27.10
N SER A 509 -2.11 -29.23 26.92
CA SER A 509 -1.93 -30.64 27.30
C SER A 509 -0.79 -31.30 26.52
N LYS A 510 -0.69 -31.12 25.20
CA LYS A 510 0.38 -31.72 24.39
C LYS A 510 1.77 -31.17 24.75
N ILE A 511 1.85 -29.87 25.06
CA ILE A 511 3.11 -29.17 25.33
C ILE A 511 3.60 -29.39 26.76
N PHE A 512 2.71 -29.30 27.76
CA PHE A 512 3.09 -29.26 29.18
C PHE A 512 2.86 -30.57 29.94
N ASN A 513 2.16 -31.55 29.35
CA ASN A 513 1.94 -32.87 29.97
C ASN A 513 2.99 -33.93 29.56
N ALA A 514 3.93 -33.59 28.68
CA ALA A 514 5.06 -34.49 28.36
C ALA A 514 5.93 -34.65 29.61
N GLY A 515 6.03 -35.87 30.14
CA GLY A 515 6.60 -36.15 31.47
C GLY A 515 8.04 -35.66 31.68
N ILE A 516 8.47 -35.64 32.96
CA ILE A 516 9.78 -35.19 33.47
C ILE A 516 10.96 -35.66 32.60
N MET A 517 10.88 -36.87 32.05
CA MET A 517 11.94 -37.47 31.23
C MET A 517 12.20 -36.73 29.91
N SER A 518 11.16 -36.11 29.31
CA SER A 518 11.29 -35.28 28.11
C SER A 518 11.90 -33.89 28.40
N GLN A 519 11.66 -33.36 29.60
CA GLN A 519 12.21 -32.09 30.07
C GLN A 519 13.72 -32.21 30.39
N VAL A 520 14.13 -33.35 30.96
CA VAL A 520 15.54 -33.64 31.30
C VAL A 520 16.39 -33.88 30.03
N GLY A 521 15.86 -34.61 29.04
CA GLY A 521 16.58 -34.88 27.77
C GLY A 521 16.77 -33.65 26.88
N ASN A 522 15.78 -32.77 26.80
CA ASN A 522 15.89 -31.51 26.05
C ASN A 522 16.73 -30.45 26.77
N GLY A 523 16.63 -30.38 28.10
CA GLY A 523 17.44 -29.45 28.90
C GLY A 523 18.95 -29.70 28.75
N ALA A 524 19.37 -30.96 28.65
CA ALA A 524 20.77 -31.35 28.48
C ALA A 524 21.34 -31.05 27.07
N SER A 525 20.49 -30.95 26.04
CA SER A 525 20.92 -30.78 24.64
C SER A 525 20.68 -29.38 24.07
N THR A 526 19.68 -28.66 24.57
CA THR A 526 19.26 -27.34 24.05
C THR A 526 19.17 -26.25 25.12
N GLY A 527 19.28 -26.60 26.40
CA GLY A 527 19.08 -25.66 27.52
C GLY A 527 17.63 -25.25 27.77
N ALA A 528 16.66 -25.77 27.01
CA ALA A 528 15.23 -25.45 27.12
C ALA A 528 14.43 -26.57 27.81
N ARG A 529 13.41 -26.19 28.59
CA ARG A 529 12.55 -27.13 29.33
C ARG A 529 11.59 -27.93 28.44
N TYR A 530 11.17 -27.39 27.29
CA TYR A 530 10.15 -27.97 26.43
C TYR A 530 10.61 -28.11 24.98
N SER A 531 10.03 -29.07 24.26
CA SER A 531 10.37 -29.37 22.86
C SER A 531 9.77 -28.35 21.90
N ALA A 532 10.61 -27.68 21.12
CA ALA A 532 10.16 -26.83 20.00
C ALA A 532 9.33 -27.63 18.98
N ALA A 533 9.76 -28.87 18.69
CA ALA A 533 9.05 -29.73 17.73
C ALA A 533 7.66 -30.14 18.22
N ALA A 534 7.47 -30.28 19.54
CA ALA A 534 6.14 -30.59 20.10
C ALA A 534 5.19 -29.39 19.97
N LEU A 535 5.66 -28.16 20.27
CA LEU A 535 4.89 -26.94 20.05
C LEU A 535 4.57 -26.75 18.57
N GLU A 536 5.57 -26.90 17.69
CA GLU A 536 5.39 -26.81 16.24
C GLU A 536 4.34 -27.79 15.73
N GLN A 537 4.46 -29.07 16.08
CA GLN A 537 3.51 -30.09 15.65
C GLN A 537 2.11 -29.82 16.18
N ALA A 538 1.99 -29.43 17.46
CA ALA A 538 0.70 -29.14 18.06
C ALA A 538 0.01 -27.94 17.36
N VAL A 539 0.77 -26.90 17.01
CA VAL A 539 0.25 -25.78 16.21
C VAL A 539 -0.12 -26.23 14.79
N LYS A 540 0.74 -27.00 14.12
CA LYS A 540 0.46 -27.55 12.78
C LYS A 540 -0.82 -28.40 12.74
N ASP A 541 -1.09 -29.18 13.78
CA ASP A 541 -2.33 -29.97 13.89
C ASP A 541 -3.56 -29.05 13.92
N VAL A 542 -3.51 -27.97 14.72
CA VAL A 542 -4.59 -26.97 14.79
C VAL A 542 -4.74 -26.24 13.45
N VAL A 543 -3.65 -25.83 12.82
CA VAL A 543 -3.69 -25.17 11.52
C VAL A 543 -4.26 -26.10 10.44
N ALA A 544 -3.85 -27.37 10.41
CA ALA A 544 -4.40 -28.35 9.48
C ALA A 544 -5.91 -28.55 9.67
N GLN A 545 -6.38 -28.59 10.92
CA GLN A 545 -7.79 -28.76 11.24
C GLN A 545 -8.67 -27.61 10.73
N TYR A 546 -8.20 -26.36 10.82
CA TYR A 546 -9.02 -25.17 10.53
C TYR A 546 -8.71 -24.48 9.20
N ALA A 547 -7.50 -24.62 8.68
CA ALA A 547 -7.07 -24.07 7.39
C ALA A 547 -6.91 -25.15 6.30
N GLY A 548 -7.02 -26.43 6.64
CA GLY A 548 -6.88 -27.55 5.70
C GLY A 548 -5.44 -27.85 5.25
N ASN A 549 -4.47 -27.06 5.69
CA ASN A 549 -3.05 -27.21 5.34
C ASN A 549 -2.17 -26.83 6.56
N PRO A 550 -1.35 -27.74 7.11
CA PRO A 550 -0.48 -27.42 8.26
C PRO A 550 0.53 -26.31 7.97
N ASP A 551 0.90 -26.10 6.71
CA ASP A 551 1.81 -25.04 6.24
C ASP A 551 1.06 -23.84 5.64
N ALA A 552 -0.20 -23.61 6.05
CA ALA A 552 -0.98 -22.47 5.56
C ALA A 552 -0.27 -21.13 5.82
N PRO A 553 -0.33 -20.18 4.87
CA PRO A 553 0.33 -18.88 4.98
C PRO A 553 -0.31 -18.02 6.07
N MET A 554 0.52 -17.26 6.77
CA MET A 554 0.08 -16.27 7.77
C MET A 554 -0.75 -15.18 7.10
N ARG A 555 -0.39 -14.73 5.90
CA ARG A 555 -1.24 -13.85 5.08
C ARG A 555 -2.64 -14.45 4.94
N ASP A 556 -3.64 -13.68 5.38
CA ASP A 556 -5.05 -14.03 5.23
C ASP A 556 -5.48 -13.69 3.79
N PRO A 557 -6.01 -14.67 3.03
CA PRO A 557 -6.59 -14.38 1.71
C PRO A 557 -7.86 -13.54 1.79
N VAL A 558 -8.52 -13.48 2.95
CA VAL A 558 -9.74 -12.71 3.16
C VAL A 558 -9.39 -11.36 3.77
N ASP A 559 -9.86 -10.27 3.15
CA ASP A 559 -9.70 -8.91 3.64
C ASP A 559 -10.65 -8.63 4.84
N GLY A 560 -10.39 -9.31 5.96
CA GLY A 560 -11.20 -9.32 7.17
C GLY A 560 -10.53 -8.63 8.37
N CYS A 561 -10.64 -9.24 9.55
CA CYS A 561 -9.92 -8.79 10.74
C CYS A 561 -8.41 -8.84 10.53
N LYS A 562 -7.73 -7.75 10.86
CA LYS A 562 -6.27 -7.69 10.82
C LYS A 562 -5.70 -8.33 12.08
N VAL A 563 -4.71 -9.19 11.92
CA VAL A 563 -4.03 -9.83 13.06
C VAL A 563 -2.54 -9.67 12.91
N PHE A 564 -1.86 -9.33 14.00
CA PHE A 564 -0.42 -9.46 14.09
C PHE A 564 0.00 -10.03 15.45
N VAL A 565 1.17 -10.66 15.49
CA VAL A 565 1.77 -11.16 16.74
C VAL A 565 3.18 -10.62 16.90
N LEU A 566 3.62 -10.47 18.15
CA LEU A 566 4.94 -9.90 18.46
C LEU A 566 5.99 -10.96 18.75
N ALA A 567 7.17 -10.80 18.16
CA ALA A 567 8.38 -11.55 18.48
C ALA A 567 9.55 -10.58 18.65
N THR A 568 10.53 -10.94 19.48
CA THR A 568 11.71 -10.09 19.76
C THR A 568 12.92 -10.70 19.06
N ARG A 569 13.66 -9.90 18.29
CA ARG A 569 14.89 -10.33 17.61
C ARG A 569 16.05 -10.53 18.59
N THR A 570 16.88 -11.54 18.36
CA THR A 570 17.95 -11.92 19.30
C THR A 570 19.33 -11.33 18.98
N ASP A 571 19.56 -10.95 17.73
CA ASP A 571 20.79 -10.26 17.30
C ASP A 571 20.85 -8.82 17.85
N ASP A 572 19.70 -8.26 18.19
CA ASP A 572 19.54 -6.92 18.77
C ASP A 572 18.92 -6.95 20.17
N ILE A 573 19.25 -7.94 21.03
CA ILE A 573 18.67 -8.05 22.40
C ILE A 573 18.96 -6.81 23.24
N SER A 574 20.11 -6.16 23.03
CA SER A 574 20.47 -4.90 23.70
C SER A 574 19.53 -3.76 23.31
N ASN A 575 18.99 -3.76 22.09
CA ASN A 575 18.15 -2.68 21.54
C ASN A 575 16.69 -3.14 21.30
N ARG A 576 16.33 -4.34 21.80
CA ARG A 576 15.03 -5.03 21.71
C ARG A 576 14.14 -4.59 20.54
N VAL A 577 14.30 -5.22 19.38
CA VAL A 577 13.47 -4.89 18.20
C VAL A 577 12.16 -5.68 18.21
N ALA A 578 11.03 -4.97 18.32
CA ALA A 578 9.69 -5.55 18.22
C ALA A 578 9.36 -5.90 16.77
N THR A 579 9.25 -7.20 16.46
CA THR A 579 8.87 -7.66 15.13
C THR A 579 7.39 -8.04 15.09
N HIS A 580 6.66 -7.39 14.19
CA HIS A 580 5.24 -7.65 13.94
C HIS A 580 5.08 -8.67 12.81
N LEU A 581 4.64 -9.88 13.16
CA LEU A 581 4.32 -10.94 12.21
C LEU A 581 2.84 -10.86 11.85
N ARG A 582 2.53 -10.39 10.62
CA ARG A 582 1.19 -9.93 10.24
C ARG A 582 0.45 -10.93 9.36
N THR A 583 -0.88 -10.85 9.39
CA THR A 583 -1.78 -11.56 8.46
C THR A 583 -2.10 -10.75 7.21
N TYR A 584 -1.55 -9.56 7.06
CA TYR A 584 -1.85 -8.63 5.98
C TYR A 584 -0.58 -7.89 5.57
N THR A 585 -0.57 -7.39 4.34
CA THR A 585 0.48 -6.48 3.88
C THR A 585 0.12 -5.07 4.32
N ASN A 586 0.95 -4.48 5.18
CA ASN A 586 0.88 -3.06 5.50
C ASN A 586 1.73 -2.31 4.48
N LYS A 587 1.08 -1.55 3.59
CA LYS A 587 1.77 -0.81 2.51
C LYS A 587 2.66 0.33 3.02
N ASN A 588 2.48 0.71 4.29
CA ASN A 588 3.21 1.81 4.92
C ASN A 588 4.47 1.32 5.67
N VAL A 589 4.71 0.01 5.75
CA VAL A 589 5.91 -0.59 6.36
C VAL A 589 6.73 -1.30 5.29
N GLU A 590 8.06 -1.27 5.41
CA GLU A 590 8.99 -1.85 4.44
C GLU A 590 8.87 -3.38 4.35
N LYS A 591 8.80 -4.06 5.51
CA LYS A 591 8.60 -5.51 5.61
C LYS A 591 7.36 -5.82 6.44
N SER A 592 6.33 -6.37 5.79
CA SER A 592 5.09 -6.76 6.47
C SER A 592 5.21 -8.11 7.20
N PHE A 593 6.23 -8.92 6.92
CA PHE A 593 6.44 -10.28 7.46
C PHE A 593 5.18 -11.18 7.34
N ALA A 594 4.38 -10.95 6.29
CA ALA A 594 3.12 -11.65 6.06
C ALA A 594 3.31 -12.97 5.28
N ASP A 595 4.50 -13.19 4.73
CA ASP A 595 4.81 -14.34 3.88
C ASP A 595 5.21 -15.60 4.66
N TYR A 596 5.40 -15.50 5.98
CA TYR A 596 5.61 -16.65 6.85
C TYR A 596 4.38 -17.56 6.95
N LYS A 597 4.58 -18.78 7.41
CA LYS A 597 3.52 -19.72 7.74
C LYS A 597 2.92 -19.40 9.10
N ILE A 598 1.67 -19.82 9.32
CA ILE A 598 0.98 -19.59 10.60
C ILE A 598 1.77 -20.22 11.77
N TRP A 599 2.27 -21.45 11.59
CA TRP A 599 3.03 -22.13 12.65
C TRP A 599 4.38 -21.47 12.94
N GLU A 600 5.00 -20.84 11.92
CA GLU A 600 6.25 -20.11 12.08
C GLU A 600 6.04 -18.88 12.96
N ALA A 601 5.02 -18.07 12.65
CA ALA A 601 4.68 -16.91 13.47
C ALA A 601 4.28 -17.30 14.91
N ALA A 602 3.50 -18.36 15.07
CA ALA A 602 3.07 -18.89 16.36
C ALA A 602 4.25 -19.37 17.22
N ARG A 603 5.24 -20.06 16.63
CA ARG A 603 6.42 -20.55 17.35
C ARG A 603 7.39 -19.40 17.67
N ALA A 604 7.55 -18.41 16.79
CA ALA A 604 8.39 -17.24 17.04
C ALA A 604 7.86 -16.41 18.23
N THR A 605 6.57 -16.09 18.23
CA THR A 605 5.97 -15.27 19.31
C THR A 605 5.99 -15.97 20.67
N SER A 606 6.02 -17.31 20.70
CA SER A 606 5.95 -18.12 21.94
C SER A 606 7.28 -18.77 22.35
N ALA A 607 8.40 -18.40 21.72
CA ALA A 607 9.73 -18.97 21.98
C ALA A 607 10.35 -18.43 23.28
N ALA A 608 9.71 -18.67 24.43
CA ALA A 608 10.10 -18.08 25.70
C ALA A 608 11.48 -18.61 26.14
N PRO A 609 12.47 -17.74 26.43
CA PRO A 609 13.78 -18.13 26.95
C PRO A 609 13.64 -19.07 28.15
N THR A 610 14.53 -20.07 28.24
CA THR A 610 14.50 -21.18 29.21
C THR A 610 13.35 -22.19 29.05
N TYR A 611 12.23 -21.81 28.42
CA TYR A 611 11.11 -22.71 28.13
C TYR A 611 11.24 -23.38 26.76
N PHE A 612 11.53 -22.60 25.72
CA PHE A 612 11.67 -23.07 24.34
C PHE A 612 12.97 -22.58 23.70
N PRO A 613 13.55 -23.35 22.75
CA PRO A 613 14.64 -22.88 21.90
C PRO A 613 14.23 -21.70 21.03
N ARG A 614 15.18 -20.80 20.73
CA ARG A 614 15.04 -19.67 19.80
C ARG A 614 14.58 -20.13 18.41
N MET A 615 13.81 -19.30 17.73
CA MET A 615 13.35 -19.55 16.37
C MET A 615 14.17 -18.79 15.35
N LYS A 616 14.76 -19.48 14.38
CA LYS A 616 15.34 -18.83 13.21
C LYS A 616 14.26 -18.66 12.13
N LEU A 617 14.06 -17.44 11.65
CA LEU A 617 13.30 -17.13 10.43
C LEU A 617 14.22 -16.34 9.51
N ASP A 618 14.45 -16.85 8.31
CA ASP A 618 15.41 -16.31 7.34
C ASP A 618 16.81 -16.09 7.98
N GLU A 619 17.29 -14.84 7.97
CA GLU A 619 18.59 -14.46 8.51
C GLU A 619 18.56 -14.16 10.02
N TYR A 620 17.37 -14.02 10.62
CA TYR A 620 17.20 -13.55 11.98
C TYR A 620 16.79 -14.66 12.95
N GLU A 621 17.24 -14.52 14.19
CA GLU A 621 16.79 -15.34 15.30
C GLU A 621 15.80 -14.56 16.19
N TYR A 622 14.78 -15.25 16.68
CA TYR A 622 13.65 -14.70 17.41
C TYR A 622 13.43 -15.44 18.73
N VAL A 623 13.03 -14.69 19.74
CA VAL A 623 12.50 -15.15 21.01
C VAL A 623 11.10 -14.58 21.22
N ASP A 624 10.42 -15.08 22.24
CA ASP A 624 9.09 -14.65 22.65
C ASP A 624 9.00 -13.12 22.82
N GLY A 625 7.94 -12.53 22.27
CA GLY A 625 7.70 -11.09 22.34
C GLY A 625 7.50 -10.57 23.76
N GLY A 626 7.25 -11.45 24.73
CA GLY A 626 7.24 -11.15 26.16
C GLY A 626 8.58 -10.60 26.66
N VAL A 627 9.68 -10.80 25.91
CA VAL A 627 10.92 -10.01 26.09
C VAL A 627 10.65 -8.56 25.70
N GLY A 628 10.13 -7.77 26.65
CA GLY A 628 9.83 -6.35 26.51
C GLY A 628 8.39 -6.03 26.11
N PHE A 629 7.75 -6.83 25.25
CA PHE A 629 6.48 -6.48 24.59
C PHE A 629 5.28 -7.34 25.02
N ASN A 630 5.19 -7.69 26.31
CA ASN A 630 4.20 -8.66 26.80
C ASN A 630 2.73 -8.22 26.62
N ASN A 631 2.42 -6.93 26.74
CA ASN A 631 1.11 -6.36 26.42
C ASN A 631 1.23 -5.53 25.13
N PRO A 632 0.68 -6.00 24.00
CA PRO A 632 0.91 -5.37 22.70
C PRO A 632 0.10 -4.08 22.47
N VAL A 633 -0.60 -3.54 23.48
CA VAL A 633 -1.61 -2.48 23.31
C VAL A 633 -1.08 -1.21 22.64
N LEU A 634 0.10 -0.72 23.01
CA LEU A 634 0.67 0.50 22.41
C LEU A 634 1.11 0.27 20.96
N LEU A 635 1.70 -0.89 20.70
CA LEU A 635 2.08 -1.31 19.35
C LEU A 635 0.84 -1.55 18.47
N LEU A 636 -0.25 -2.07 19.03
CA LEU A 636 -1.56 -2.19 18.37
C LEU A 636 -2.15 -0.84 18.01
N MET A 637 -2.05 0.16 18.89
CA MET A 637 -2.51 1.52 18.60
C MET A 637 -1.70 2.14 17.45
N GLY A 638 -0.37 2.01 17.49
CA GLY A 638 0.52 2.48 16.42
C GLY A 638 0.24 1.80 15.08
N GLU A 639 0.18 0.48 15.06
CA GLU A 639 -0.13 -0.31 13.86
C GLU A 639 -1.52 0.01 13.30
N ALA A 640 -2.54 0.20 14.16
CA ALA A 640 -3.88 0.58 13.74
C ALA A 640 -3.90 1.96 13.06
N ARG A 641 -3.17 2.94 13.60
CA ARG A 641 -3.02 4.28 13.00
C ARG A 641 -2.30 4.21 11.66
N LEU A 642 -1.23 3.43 11.56
CA LEU A 642 -0.47 3.24 10.33
C LEU A 642 -1.27 2.51 9.26
N HIS A 643 -2.09 1.52 9.63
CA HIS A 643 -2.83 0.71 8.68
C HIS A 643 -4.16 1.35 8.24
N PHE A 644 -4.96 1.85 9.19
CA PHE A 644 -6.30 2.39 8.91
C PHE A 644 -6.33 3.91 8.75
N GLY A 645 -5.24 4.59 9.06
CA GLY A 645 -5.08 6.04 8.97
C GLY A 645 -5.35 6.77 10.29
N PHE A 646 -4.67 7.91 10.44
CA PHE A 646 -4.64 8.66 11.70
C PHE A 646 -5.94 9.36 12.08
N ALA A 647 -6.85 9.63 11.14
CA ALA A 647 -8.11 10.31 11.40
C ALA A 647 -9.22 9.37 11.88
N ARG A 648 -8.94 8.06 11.99
CA ARG A 648 -9.94 7.07 12.39
C ARG A 648 -9.90 6.87 13.91
N PRO A 649 -10.94 7.29 14.67
CA PRO A 649 -10.91 7.21 16.12
C PRO A 649 -11.00 5.77 16.62
N PHE A 650 -10.52 5.52 17.85
CA PHE A 650 -10.69 4.25 18.53
C PHE A 650 -12.04 4.24 19.25
N GLY A 651 -13.00 3.47 18.75
CA GLY A 651 -14.33 3.38 19.36
C GLY A 651 -14.39 2.41 20.53
N CYS A 652 -13.55 1.37 20.51
CA CYS A 652 -13.40 0.43 21.61
C CYS A 652 -12.04 -0.25 21.52
N LEU A 653 -11.23 -0.16 22.57
CA LEU A 653 -9.97 -0.87 22.72
C LEU A 653 -10.08 -1.80 23.93
N VAL A 654 -10.17 -3.10 23.67
CA VAL A 654 -10.23 -4.13 24.70
C VAL A 654 -8.85 -4.74 24.86
N THR A 655 -8.30 -4.68 26.06
CA THR A 655 -7.06 -5.39 26.41
C THR A 655 -7.33 -6.41 27.50
N VAL A 656 -6.90 -7.65 27.25
CA VAL A 656 -7.16 -8.79 28.13
C VAL A 656 -5.86 -9.39 28.62
N GLY A 657 -5.63 -9.31 29.92
CA GLY A 657 -4.47 -9.85 30.59
C GLY A 657 -4.64 -11.31 31.01
N THR A 658 -3.52 -11.98 31.25
CA THR A 658 -3.46 -13.39 31.66
C THR A 658 -3.43 -13.58 33.19
N GLY A 659 -3.83 -12.58 33.96
CA GLY A 659 -3.76 -12.57 35.42
C GLY A 659 -2.46 -11.98 35.99
N MET A 660 -2.56 -11.30 37.13
CA MET A 660 -1.42 -10.70 37.84
C MET A 660 -0.68 -11.72 38.70
N GLU A 661 0.64 -11.66 38.67
CA GLU A 661 1.49 -12.45 39.57
C GLU A 661 1.45 -11.90 41.00
N PRO A 662 1.73 -12.73 42.01
CA PRO A 662 2.03 -12.26 43.35
C PRO A 662 3.30 -11.41 43.32
N ASN A 663 3.49 -10.50 44.29
CA ASN A 663 4.71 -9.69 44.38
C ASN A 663 5.97 -10.57 44.37
N VAL A 664 6.91 -10.26 43.47
CA VAL A 664 8.21 -10.94 43.40
C VAL A 664 9.05 -10.51 44.60
N SER A 665 9.27 -11.42 45.54
CA SER A 665 10.22 -11.24 46.63
C SER A 665 11.62 -11.61 46.15
N LEU A 666 12.56 -10.65 46.15
CA LEU A 666 13.96 -10.95 45.88
C LEU A 666 14.51 -11.92 46.93
N PRO A 667 15.41 -12.85 46.56
CA PRO A 667 16.08 -13.71 47.52
C PRO A 667 16.78 -12.88 48.61
N PRO A 668 16.80 -13.34 49.88
CA PRO A 668 17.55 -12.68 50.94
C PRO A 668 19.03 -12.51 50.58
N GLU A 669 19.63 -11.38 50.94
CA GLU A 669 21.06 -11.12 50.76
C GLU A 669 21.91 -12.28 51.31
N GLY A 670 22.90 -12.75 50.53
CA GLY A 670 23.81 -13.83 50.92
C GLY A 670 23.48 -15.23 50.39
N THR A 671 22.44 -15.39 49.56
CA THR A 671 22.24 -16.64 48.79
C THR A 671 23.30 -16.74 47.68
N ASN A 672 24.10 -17.81 47.67
CA ASN A 672 25.11 -18.07 46.64
C ASN A 672 24.45 -18.57 45.33
N VAL A 673 23.86 -17.65 44.58
CA VAL A 673 23.02 -17.98 43.41
C VAL A 673 23.82 -18.42 42.18
N PHE A 674 25.10 -18.05 42.09
CA PHE A 674 25.97 -18.35 40.93
C PHE A 674 26.51 -19.79 40.88
N ASN A 675 26.44 -20.56 41.98
CA ASN A 675 26.96 -21.94 42.03
C ASN A 675 25.87 -23.01 41.91
N ASN A 676 24.61 -22.62 41.67
CA ASN A 676 23.50 -23.56 41.57
C ASN A 676 22.66 -23.26 40.31
N ILE A 677 22.55 -24.25 39.42
CA ILE A 677 21.77 -24.16 38.17
C ILE A 677 20.32 -23.75 38.45
N THR A 678 19.73 -24.19 39.57
CA THR A 678 18.38 -23.76 39.96
C THR A 678 18.32 -22.29 40.34
N GLY A 679 19.36 -21.75 40.97
CA GLY A 679 19.42 -20.35 41.39
C GLY A 679 19.54 -19.38 40.21
N THR A 680 20.37 -19.71 39.21
CA THR A 680 20.47 -18.91 37.97
C THR A 680 19.14 -18.90 37.21
N VAL A 681 18.41 -20.02 37.18
CA VAL A 681 17.08 -20.11 36.56
C VAL A 681 16.04 -19.28 37.33
N GLU A 682 16.10 -19.24 38.66
CA GLU A 682 15.21 -18.42 39.48
C GLU A 682 15.44 -16.91 39.28
N ILE A 683 16.70 -16.46 39.15
CA ILE A 683 17.01 -15.06 38.83
C ILE A 683 16.53 -14.70 37.42
N VAL A 684 16.79 -15.56 36.42
CA VAL A 684 16.33 -15.32 35.04
C VAL A 684 14.80 -15.31 34.98
N LYS A 685 14.12 -16.15 35.76
CA LYS A 685 12.66 -16.14 35.90
C LYS A 685 12.16 -14.85 36.55
N ALA A 686 12.77 -14.40 37.64
CA ALA A 686 12.42 -13.13 38.29
C ALA A 686 12.68 -11.91 37.37
N MET A 687 13.79 -11.91 36.61
CA MET A 687 14.09 -10.87 35.61
C MET A 687 13.09 -10.91 34.44
N TRP A 688 12.68 -12.10 34.00
CA TRP A 688 11.62 -12.29 33.01
C TRP A 688 10.27 -11.76 33.50
N GLU A 689 9.88 -12.09 34.73
CA GLU A 689 8.65 -11.64 35.38
C GLU A 689 8.62 -10.11 35.58
N LEU A 690 9.77 -9.51 35.92
CA LEU A 690 9.93 -8.06 35.98
C LEU A 690 9.85 -7.39 34.60
N GLY A 691 10.41 -8.01 33.56
CA GLY A 691 10.41 -7.52 32.18
C GLY A 691 9.11 -7.75 31.40
N THR A 692 8.16 -8.52 31.95
CA THR A 692 6.88 -8.87 31.32
C THR A 692 5.68 -8.16 31.94
N LYS A 693 5.89 -7.14 32.78
CA LYS A 693 4.83 -6.34 33.43
C LYS A 693 3.93 -5.64 32.41
N GLY A 694 2.88 -6.32 31.97
CA GLY A 694 1.90 -5.80 31.01
C GLY A 694 1.07 -4.62 31.52
N GLU A 695 1.05 -4.38 32.84
CA GLU A 695 0.29 -3.29 33.46
C GLU A 695 0.90 -1.90 33.22
N GLN A 696 2.20 -1.82 32.96
CA GLN A 696 2.82 -0.54 32.60
C GLN A 696 2.31 -0.04 31.24
N ALA A 697 2.30 -0.92 30.23
CA ALA A 697 1.74 -0.60 28.91
C ALA A 697 0.26 -0.21 29.01
N ASN A 698 -0.49 -0.83 29.92
CA ASN A 698 -1.88 -0.47 30.20
C ASN A 698 -2.02 0.94 30.79
N GLN A 699 -1.20 1.30 31.78
CA GLN A 699 -1.20 2.64 32.39
C GLN A 699 -0.82 3.75 31.40
N ILE A 700 0.07 3.45 30.45
CA ILE A 700 0.49 4.38 29.39
C ILE A 700 -0.57 4.49 28.28
N ALA A 701 -1.25 3.39 27.93
CA ALA A 701 -2.24 3.39 26.85
C ALA A 701 -3.59 4.01 27.23
N GLN A 702 -4.02 3.88 28.50
CA GLN A 702 -5.33 4.34 28.94
C GLN A 702 -5.58 5.84 28.71
N PRO A 703 -4.65 6.78 29.03
CA PRO A 703 -4.84 8.21 28.84
C PRO A 703 -4.89 8.65 27.36
N LEU A 704 -4.40 7.81 26.44
CA LEU A 704 -4.38 8.08 25.00
C LEU A 704 -5.74 7.81 24.31
N CYS A 705 -6.70 7.28 25.05
CA CYS A 705 -8.01 6.90 24.55
C CYS A 705 -9.10 7.83 25.10
N ASP A 706 -10.12 8.10 24.30
CA ASP A 706 -11.28 8.88 24.74
C ASP A 706 -12.00 8.19 25.91
N GLU A 707 -12.66 8.98 26.76
CA GLU A 707 -13.38 8.47 27.92
C GLU A 707 -14.40 7.38 27.52
N GLY A 708 -14.34 6.24 28.22
CA GLY A 708 -15.26 5.12 27.97
C GLY A 708 -15.01 4.34 26.68
N THR A 709 -13.83 4.47 26.05
CA THR A 709 -13.43 3.65 24.89
C THR A 709 -12.41 2.56 25.24
N TYR A 710 -11.68 2.72 26.35
CA TYR A 710 -10.63 1.80 26.77
C TYR A 710 -11.08 0.83 27.89
N TYR A 711 -10.85 -0.46 27.69
CA TYR A 711 -11.24 -1.50 28.64
C TYR A 711 -10.10 -2.50 28.90
N ARG A 712 -9.53 -2.44 30.11
CA ARG A 712 -8.61 -3.46 30.63
C ARG A 712 -9.31 -4.47 31.52
N PHE A 713 -9.32 -5.72 31.08
CA PHE A 713 -9.75 -6.85 31.88
C PHE A 713 -8.53 -7.70 32.22
N ASN A 714 -8.16 -7.74 33.50
CA ASN A 714 -7.06 -8.55 33.97
C ASN A 714 -7.39 -9.06 35.37
N LEU A 715 -7.19 -10.36 35.58
CA LEU A 715 -7.50 -11.03 36.83
C LEU A 715 -6.45 -10.67 37.89
N GLY A 716 -6.81 -9.98 38.98
CA GLY A 716 -5.80 -9.44 39.92
C GLY A 716 -6.28 -9.11 41.35
N GLU A 717 -5.39 -8.45 42.12
CA GLU A 717 -5.39 -8.25 43.59
C GLU A 717 -6.73 -7.81 44.20
N LYS A 718 -7.57 -7.03 43.50
CA LYS A 718 -8.90 -6.63 43.99
C LYS A 718 -9.86 -7.80 44.23
N ILE A 719 -9.59 -8.98 43.68
CA ILE A 719 -10.29 -10.24 44.01
C ILE A 719 -9.65 -10.93 45.19
N ALA A 720 -8.33 -10.80 45.39
CA ALA A 720 -7.63 -11.31 46.56
C ALA A 720 -8.11 -10.67 47.88
N GLU A 721 -8.64 -9.45 47.80
CA GLU A 721 -9.29 -8.75 48.93
C GLU A 721 -10.71 -9.27 49.23
N LYS A 722 -11.37 -9.93 48.28
CA LYS A 722 -12.72 -10.46 48.46
C LYS A 722 -12.62 -11.90 48.99
N ARG A 723 -12.78 -12.06 50.31
CA ARG A 723 -12.87 -13.37 50.97
C ARG A 723 -14.17 -14.07 50.60
N TRP A 724 -14.12 -15.35 50.22
CA TRP A 724 -15.31 -16.22 50.21
C TRP A 724 -14.99 -17.64 50.64
N VAL A 725 -16.04 -18.38 51.00
CA VAL A 725 -15.92 -19.75 51.53
C VAL A 725 -16.66 -20.69 50.60
N GLU A 726 -15.96 -21.64 50.00
CA GLU A 726 -16.56 -22.71 49.18
C GLU A 726 -16.96 -23.87 50.08
N LYS A 727 -18.21 -24.31 49.97
CA LYS A 727 -18.69 -25.55 50.59
C LYS A 727 -18.41 -26.71 49.65
N VAL A 728 -17.36 -27.49 49.94
CA VAL A 728 -17.01 -28.69 49.19
C VAL A 728 -17.67 -29.89 49.86
N ASP A 729 -18.71 -30.38 49.22
CA ASP A 729 -19.36 -31.61 49.63
C ASP A 729 -18.51 -32.83 49.26
N PRO A 730 -18.45 -33.87 50.12
CA PRO A 730 -17.68 -35.06 49.85
C PRO A 730 -18.21 -35.78 48.59
N SER A 731 -17.27 -36.28 47.78
CA SER A 731 -17.60 -37.03 46.56
C SER A 731 -18.48 -38.25 46.86
N ALA A 732 -19.24 -38.73 45.87
CA ALA A 732 -20.08 -39.92 46.02
C ALA A 732 -19.28 -41.13 46.54
N PHE A 733 -18.01 -41.26 46.13
CA PHE A 733 -17.08 -42.28 46.61
C PHE A 733 -16.74 -42.12 48.11
N GLN A 734 -16.44 -40.89 48.57
CA GLN A 734 -16.12 -40.62 49.98
C GLN A 734 -17.34 -40.74 50.91
N ARG A 735 -18.54 -40.43 50.41
CA ARG A 735 -19.81 -40.69 51.13
C ARG A 735 -20.06 -42.19 51.31
N TRP A 736 -19.69 -43.01 50.32
CA TRP A 736 -19.90 -44.47 50.36
C TRP A 736 -19.01 -45.17 51.39
N PHE A 737 -17.77 -44.72 51.58
CA PHE A 737 -16.84 -45.29 52.57
C PHE A 737 -16.90 -44.63 53.95
N GLY A 738 -17.97 -43.88 54.26
CA GLY A 738 -18.23 -43.37 55.61
C GLY A 738 -17.23 -42.34 56.15
N GLY A 739 -16.43 -41.71 55.27
CA GLY A 739 -15.29 -40.88 55.69
C GLY A 739 -15.28 -39.44 55.18
N GLY A 740 -16.36 -38.97 54.55
CA GLY A 740 -16.41 -37.62 53.98
C GLY A 740 -17.19 -36.64 54.85
N GLU A 741 -16.51 -35.64 55.43
CA GLU A 741 -17.16 -34.44 55.97
C GLU A 741 -17.23 -33.33 54.91
N THR A 742 -18.29 -32.51 54.95
CA THR A 742 -18.37 -31.27 54.18
C THR A 742 -17.24 -30.35 54.64
N LYS A 743 -16.36 -29.96 53.71
CA LYS A 743 -15.27 -29.04 53.98
C LYS A 743 -15.66 -27.64 53.56
N TYR A 744 -15.35 -26.67 54.41
CA TYR A 744 -15.42 -25.26 54.08
C TYR A 744 -14.00 -24.81 53.76
N VAL A 745 -13.75 -24.55 52.47
CA VAL A 745 -12.44 -24.09 52.00
C VAL A 745 -12.53 -22.58 51.88
N GLU A 746 -11.68 -21.86 52.63
CA GLU A 746 -11.57 -20.41 52.48
C GLU A 746 -10.73 -20.09 51.26
N HIS A 747 -11.28 -19.27 50.39
CA HIS A 747 -10.64 -18.83 49.16
C HIS A 747 -10.30 -17.34 49.27
N PHE A 748 -9.02 -17.06 48.94
CA PHE A 748 -8.40 -15.75 48.74
C PHE A 748 -8.34 -14.78 49.94
N THR A 749 -7.10 -14.61 50.40
CA THR A 749 -6.54 -13.47 51.15
C THR A 749 -5.28 -13.03 50.38
N PRO A 750 -4.69 -11.85 50.62
CA PRO A 750 -3.40 -11.49 50.03
C PRO A 750 -2.32 -12.58 50.20
N GLU A 751 -2.30 -13.30 51.33
CA GLU A 751 -1.37 -14.41 51.58
C GLU A 751 -1.73 -15.70 50.83
N ASN A 752 -3.01 -15.91 50.49
CA ASN A 752 -3.48 -17.08 49.74
C ASN A 752 -3.49 -16.85 48.22
N TRP A 753 -3.52 -15.61 47.73
CA TRP A 753 -3.40 -15.28 46.30
C TRP A 753 -2.13 -15.91 45.68
N ALA A 754 -1.01 -15.80 46.40
CA ALA A 754 0.26 -16.42 46.02
C ALA A 754 0.22 -17.96 45.87
N LYS A 755 -0.77 -18.62 46.47
CA LYS A 755 -0.96 -20.07 46.41
C LYS A 755 -1.90 -20.51 45.28
N VAL A 756 -2.68 -19.58 44.71
CA VAL A 756 -3.74 -19.86 43.72
C VAL A 756 -3.39 -19.33 42.31
N THR A 757 -2.37 -18.48 42.17
CA THR A 757 -1.78 -18.20 40.86
C THR A 757 -1.09 -19.44 40.30
N ILE A 758 -1.35 -19.77 39.03
CA ILE A 758 -0.71 -20.90 38.34
C ILE A 758 0.61 -20.45 37.71
N ASP A 759 1.64 -21.29 37.80
CA ASP A 759 2.91 -21.06 37.09
C ASP A 759 2.65 -21.11 35.58
N LEU A 760 3.50 -20.45 34.79
CA LEU A 760 3.41 -20.30 33.33
C LEU A 760 3.25 -21.62 32.56
N ALA A 761 3.62 -22.75 33.17
CA ALA A 761 3.53 -24.10 32.61
C ALA A 761 2.71 -25.10 33.46
N ASP A 762 2.06 -24.68 34.55
CA ASP A 762 1.33 -25.60 35.45
C ASP A 762 -0.09 -25.90 34.94
N TYR A 763 -0.17 -26.74 33.91
CA TYR A 763 -1.42 -27.19 33.30
C TYR A 763 -2.39 -27.86 34.30
N LYS A 764 -1.89 -28.52 35.37
CA LYS A 764 -2.73 -29.29 36.30
C LYS A 764 -3.67 -28.43 37.12
N LYS A 765 -3.33 -27.16 37.34
CA LYS A 765 -4.14 -26.18 38.09
C LYS A 765 -5.03 -25.31 37.21
N MET A 766 -5.01 -25.51 35.89
CA MET A 766 -5.77 -24.70 34.93
C MET A 766 -7.26 -24.65 35.25
N GLY A 767 -7.86 -25.77 35.67
CA GLY A 767 -9.29 -25.82 36.02
C GLY A 767 -9.67 -24.97 37.23
N GLU A 768 -8.80 -24.84 38.24
CA GLU A 768 -9.03 -23.95 39.39
C GLU A 768 -8.92 -22.48 38.98
N PHE A 769 -7.95 -22.17 38.11
CA PHE A 769 -7.78 -20.84 37.55
C PHE A 769 -8.99 -20.39 36.71
N VAL A 770 -9.58 -21.29 35.93
CA VAL A 770 -10.82 -21.02 35.18
C VAL A 770 -11.98 -20.65 36.11
N LYS A 771 -12.16 -21.35 37.23
CA LYS A 771 -13.20 -21.00 38.22
C LYS A 771 -13.01 -19.58 38.77
N LEU A 772 -11.76 -19.21 39.04
CA LEU A 772 -11.40 -17.88 39.50
C LEU A 772 -11.70 -16.82 38.43
N THR A 773 -11.36 -17.07 37.18
CA THR A 773 -11.71 -16.19 36.05
C THR A 773 -13.22 -16.04 35.91
N GLN A 774 -14.01 -17.10 36.08
CA GLN A 774 -15.47 -17.01 36.03
C GLN A 774 -16.01 -16.09 37.12
N LYS A 775 -15.52 -16.23 38.37
CA LYS A 775 -15.89 -15.34 39.48
C LYS A 775 -15.50 -13.88 39.21
N TYR A 776 -14.34 -13.66 38.60
CA TYR A 776 -13.96 -12.33 38.13
C TYR A 776 -14.95 -11.75 37.13
N THR A 777 -15.30 -12.52 36.09
CA THR A 777 -16.25 -12.06 35.06
C THR A 777 -17.63 -11.78 35.64
N GLU A 778 -18.10 -12.56 36.64
CA GLU A 778 -19.33 -12.27 37.37
C GLU A 778 -19.24 -10.92 38.12
N SER A 779 -18.09 -10.63 38.75
CA SER A 779 -17.89 -9.38 39.47
C SER A 779 -17.77 -8.14 38.57
N GLU A 780 -17.40 -8.34 37.31
CA GLU A 780 -17.24 -7.28 36.30
C GLU A 780 -18.43 -7.24 35.31
N ASP A 781 -19.53 -7.97 35.55
CA ASP A 781 -20.63 -8.17 34.59
C ASP A 781 -21.18 -6.84 34.01
N ALA A 782 -21.36 -5.83 34.87
CA ALA A 782 -21.83 -4.51 34.45
C ALA A 782 -20.82 -3.83 33.50
N ARG A 783 -19.53 -3.89 33.81
CA ARG A 783 -18.46 -3.28 33.00
C ARG A 783 -18.28 -4.03 31.68
N ILE A 784 -18.39 -5.36 31.70
CA ILE A 784 -18.43 -6.21 30.51
C ILE A 784 -19.62 -5.83 29.63
N GLY A 785 -20.81 -5.60 30.22
CA GLY A 785 -21.99 -5.16 29.48
C GLY A 785 -21.80 -3.80 28.79
N VAL A 786 -21.20 -2.82 29.48
CA VAL A 786 -20.87 -1.51 28.88
C VAL A 786 -19.86 -1.66 27.74
N CYS A 787 -18.81 -2.46 27.95
CA CYS A 787 -17.81 -2.76 26.91
C CYS A 787 -18.46 -3.42 25.68
N ALA A 788 -19.28 -4.45 25.88
CA ALA A 788 -19.95 -5.18 24.81
C ALA A 788 -20.86 -4.26 23.97
N GLY A 789 -21.57 -3.32 24.60
CA GLY A 789 -22.39 -2.32 23.90
C GLY A 789 -21.62 -1.41 22.94
N LYS A 790 -20.29 -1.32 23.06
CA LYS A 790 -19.42 -0.55 22.15
C LYS A 790 -18.92 -1.36 20.94
N ILE A 791 -19.24 -2.65 20.86
CA ILE A 791 -18.70 -3.57 19.85
C ILE A 791 -19.86 -4.21 19.04
N PRO A 792 -20.66 -3.43 18.29
CA PRO A 792 -21.68 -4.03 17.43
C PRO A 792 -21.05 -4.79 16.25
N PRO A 793 -21.79 -5.64 15.53
CA PRO A 793 -21.27 -6.34 14.35
C PRO A 793 -20.64 -5.39 13.31
N LYS A 794 -19.61 -5.83 12.57
CA LYS A 794 -18.97 -4.99 11.53
C LYS A 794 -19.87 -4.71 10.33
N ARG A 795 -20.78 -5.62 9.99
CA ARG A 795 -21.79 -5.48 8.94
C ARG A 795 -23.18 -5.57 9.58
N PRO A 796 -24.16 -4.74 9.20
CA PRO A 796 -25.53 -4.93 9.65
C PRO A 796 -25.97 -6.35 9.25
N ALA A 797 -26.67 -7.03 10.16
CA ALA A 797 -27.26 -8.33 9.85
C ALA A 797 -28.11 -8.15 8.57
N VAL A 798 -27.81 -8.94 7.54
CA VAL A 798 -28.71 -9.04 6.40
C VAL A 798 -30.04 -9.51 6.98
N ALA A 799 -31.07 -8.68 6.89
CA ALA A 799 -32.41 -9.07 7.34
C ALA A 799 -32.77 -10.37 6.61
N ALA A 800 -32.94 -11.44 7.38
CA ALA A 800 -33.24 -12.78 6.87
C ALA A 800 -34.61 -12.81 6.19
#